data_AF-A0A034VVF0-F1
#
_entry.id   AF-A0A034VVF0-F1
#
_cell.length_a   1.000
_cell.length_b   1.000
_cell.length_c   1.000
_cell.angle_alpha   90.00
_cell.angle_beta   90.00
_cell.angle_gamma   90.00
#
_symmetry.space_group_name_H-M   'P 1'
#
loop_
_entity.id
_entity.type
_entity.pdbx_description
1 polymer ?
#
loop_
_entity_poly.entity_id
_entity_poly.type
_entity_poly.pdbx_seq_one_letter_code
_entity_poly.pdbx_strand_id
1 'polypeptide(L)'
;MNSLARRCVSILSTQLLVQQQKQQKLRSIFRSQLNNHYNIRSTCNRRFCQSTNKTREQQQIHTLCTNLKSTSGTSTAVRMGSANCKEYSTTTSKGIEDAAAKPQDGTYQSTTQDNMSEYTSAVEVCNIEDLKDNEMKAFNFDADTKVLVVKQDGEITAVGNKCPHYGAPLHTGALGHGRVRCPWHGATFNTRTGDIEDFPGLDALPCFMVRVENDGKIKLRAKRTDLEKNKRLKDMVKRDKSNQQCVVVIGGGPAAATCVEALRQEGFSGRIVMLCREPYLPYDRIKLSKGLGIPINSLEYRTADFYAQYGIETLIGVEATKVDTVAKTVQCSNNDSIKYDQLFIATGLTPRKPHVPGVDLKNVFTLRDYDDSKAILAAVTPETNVVCVGGSFIAMEVAAALVNKAKSVTVIFTSDYPFALFGDAVGKLFYDLYREKGIIMKNQSQLSELYGNAEGFVNQVELNNGNKFDCDVVVLGTGSVYNTGFLENSGIHVNRNGSINTDMHLMTNVIDVYAGGDIANAPVFANANQRESVSHIQLAQYHGRVAGLNMAGNIQDLRAVPFFFSLIFGKGIRYAGHGHFSDVLIKGDLENFKFVAYYLDNYGNVVAVLTIGHDPVAAQFAELLSQGKRLHRSHIENGENHLNWTHWLDEKKSRTPCEC
;
A
#
# COMPACT_ATOMS: atom_id res chain seq x y z
N MET A 1 -50.53 31.11 3.43
CA MET A 1 -49.60 30.30 2.61
C MET A 1 -50.16 30.07 1.21
N ASN A 2 -50.10 31.07 0.32
CA ASN A 2 -50.39 30.92 -1.12
C ASN A 2 -50.10 32.25 -1.82
N SER A 3 -48.98 32.34 -2.55
CA SER A 3 -48.63 33.40 -3.52
C SER A 3 -47.13 33.31 -3.87
N LEU A 4 -46.27 33.23 -2.83
CA LEU A 4 -44.80 33.16 -2.99
C LEU A 4 -44.31 31.83 -3.57
N ALA A 5 -44.88 30.69 -3.16
CA ALA A 5 -44.48 29.38 -3.68
C ALA A 5 -44.79 29.20 -5.19
N ARG A 6 -45.87 29.81 -5.70
CA ARG A 6 -46.22 29.73 -7.13
C ARG A 6 -45.29 30.58 -8.01
N ARG A 7 -44.77 31.71 -7.50
CA ARG A 7 -43.79 32.53 -8.22
C ARG A 7 -42.42 31.85 -8.31
N CYS A 8 -41.98 31.15 -7.26
CA CYS A 8 -40.70 30.42 -7.30
C CYS A 8 -40.72 29.24 -8.27
N VAL A 9 -41.82 28.48 -8.35
CA VAL A 9 -41.95 27.36 -9.30
C VAL A 9 -41.98 27.87 -10.76
N SER A 10 -42.67 28.97 -11.04
CA SER A 10 -42.69 29.56 -12.39
C SER A 10 -41.30 30.01 -12.86
N ILE A 11 -40.49 30.61 -11.98
CA ILE A 11 -39.14 31.09 -12.34
C ILE A 11 -38.18 29.92 -12.60
N LEU A 12 -38.26 28.86 -11.79
CA LEU A 12 -37.44 27.66 -11.96
C LEU A 12 -37.80 26.90 -13.25
N SER A 13 -39.09 26.79 -13.60
CA SER A 13 -39.52 26.15 -14.84
C SER A 13 -39.06 26.92 -16.10
N THR A 14 -39.07 28.25 -16.07
CA THR A 14 -38.58 29.06 -17.20
C THR A 14 -37.06 28.96 -17.37
N GLN A 15 -36.29 28.89 -16.27
CA GLN A 15 -34.84 28.71 -16.34
C GLN A 15 -34.42 27.33 -16.85
N LEU A 16 -35.15 26.27 -16.48
CA LEU A 16 -34.93 24.91 -16.98
C LEU A 16 -35.23 24.78 -18.49
N LEU A 17 -36.27 25.44 -18.99
CA LEU A 17 -36.61 25.49 -20.41
C LEU A 17 -35.53 26.21 -21.24
N VAL A 18 -34.97 27.30 -20.73
CA VAL A 18 -33.88 28.04 -21.39
C VAL A 18 -32.58 27.22 -21.42
N GLN A 19 -32.28 26.44 -20.36
CA GLN A 19 -31.13 25.53 -20.36
C GLN A 19 -31.30 24.36 -21.35
N GLN A 20 -32.50 23.77 -21.45
CA GLN A 20 -32.76 22.69 -22.41
C GLN A 20 -32.66 23.19 -23.86
N GLN A 21 -33.15 24.39 -24.18
CA GLN A 21 -33.00 24.98 -25.51
C GLN A 21 -31.53 25.28 -25.86
N LYS A 22 -30.71 25.74 -24.90
CA LYS A 22 -29.27 25.92 -25.10
C LYS A 22 -28.55 24.59 -25.36
N GLN A 23 -28.89 23.52 -24.64
CA GLN A 23 -28.30 22.20 -24.88
C GLN A 23 -28.71 21.59 -26.22
N GLN A 24 -29.95 21.78 -26.68
CA GLN A 24 -30.38 21.32 -28.01
C GLN A 24 -29.64 22.05 -29.14
N LYS A 25 -29.39 23.36 -28.99
CA LYS A 25 -28.63 24.16 -29.97
C LYS A 25 -27.14 23.77 -30.04
N LEU A 26 -26.52 23.41 -28.90
CA LEU A 26 -25.16 22.87 -28.87
C LEU A 26 -25.07 21.47 -29.51
N ARG A 27 -26.09 20.62 -29.30
CA ARG A 27 -26.16 19.29 -29.93
C ARG A 27 -26.37 19.35 -31.44
N SER A 28 -27.08 20.35 -31.97
CA SER A 28 -27.23 20.52 -33.43
C SER A 28 -25.94 20.99 -34.10
N ILE A 29 -25.14 21.82 -33.42
CA ILE A 29 -23.83 22.30 -33.91
C ILE A 29 -22.80 21.15 -33.92
N PHE A 30 -22.80 20.29 -32.89
CA PHE A 30 -21.93 19.10 -32.86
C PHE A 30 -22.29 18.07 -33.94
N ARG A 31 -23.58 17.89 -34.25
CA ARG A 31 -24.02 17.00 -35.34
C ARG A 31 -23.67 17.52 -36.74
N SER A 32 -23.61 18.84 -36.97
CA SER A 32 -23.20 19.37 -38.27
C SER A 32 -21.69 19.32 -38.51
N GLN A 33 -20.87 19.32 -37.44
CA GLN A 33 -19.42 19.18 -37.56
C GLN A 33 -18.96 17.72 -37.74
N LEU A 34 -19.70 16.74 -37.22
CA LEU A 34 -19.39 15.31 -37.39
C LEU A 34 -19.74 14.75 -38.79
N ASN A 35 -20.69 15.36 -39.51
CA ASN A 35 -21.06 14.93 -40.87
C ASN A 35 -20.13 15.45 -41.99
N ASN A 36 -19.22 16.38 -41.70
CA ASN A 36 -18.29 16.95 -42.70
C ASN A 36 -16.90 16.26 -42.74
N HIS A 37 -16.66 15.24 -41.90
CA HIS A 37 -15.37 14.52 -41.88
C HIS A 37 -15.39 13.09 -42.42
N TYR A 38 -16.50 12.66 -43.01
CA TYR A 38 -16.58 11.42 -43.79
C TYR A 38 -16.83 11.73 -45.27
N ASN A 39 -15.82 12.28 -45.94
CA ASN A 39 -15.62 12.06 -47.38
C ASN A 39 -14.22 12.52 -47.78
N ILE A 40 -13.65 11.79 -48.74
CA ILE A 40 -12.35 12.01 -49.42
C ILE A 40 -11.17 11.22 -48.82
N ARG A 41 -11.12 9.93 -49.18
CA ARG A 41 -9.86 9.27 -49.55
C ARG A 41 -9.84 9.06 -51.07
N SER A 42 -8.67 9.32 -51.65
CA SER A 42 -8.02 8.64 -52.79
C SER A 42 -7.74 9.45 -54.07
N THR A 43 -6.47 9.34 -54.51
CA THR A 43 -5.88 9.67 -55.83
C THR A 43 -5.81 11.17 -56.17
N CYS A 44 -4.78 11.75 -56.80
CA CYS A 44 -3.79 11.27 -57.76
C CYS A 44 -2.60 12.26 -57.91
N ASN A 45 -1.64 11.86 -58.74
CA ASN A 45 -0.29 12.36 -59.01
C ASN A 45 -0.13 13.67 -59.83
N ARG A 46 1.10 14.24 -59.71
CA ARG A 46 1.92 14.96 -60.74
C ARG A 46 1.52 16.36 -61.24
N ARG A 47 2.46 17.31 -61.06
CA ARG A 47 3.21 18.14 -62.08
C ARG A 47 3.66 19.48 -61.45
N PHE A 48 4.96 19.69 -61.27
CA PHE A 48 5.94 20.38 -62.15
C PHE A 48 6.11 21.90 -61.84
N CYS A 49 7.26 22.21 -61.22
CA CYS A 49 8.29 23.19 -61.58
C CYS A 49 7.91 24.64 -62.01
N GLN A 50 8.42 25.64 -61.27
CA GLN A 50 9.33 26.73 -61.69
C GLN A 50 9.46 27.76 -60.54
N SER A 51 10.66 27.93 -59.95
CA SER A 51 11.63 29.05 -60.17
C SER A 51 11.15 30.37 -59.52
N THR A 52 11.91 31.15 -58.75
CA THR A 52 13.31 31.57 -58.86
C THR A 52 13.84 32.20 -57.55
N ASN A 53 15.17 32.22 -57.48
CA ASN A 53 16.10 32.78 -56.50
C ASN A 53 15.83 34.18 -55.92
N LYS A 54 16.31 34.39 -54.68
CA LYS A 54 17.20 35.51 -54.33
C LYS A 54 18.14 35.14 -53.14
N THR A 55 19.43 35.14 -53.47
CA THR A 55 20.68 35.29 -52.70
C THR A 55 20.63 36.42 -51.63
N ARG A 56 21.51 36.63 -50.63
CA ARG A 56 22.82 36.14 -50.11
C ARG A 56 23.04 36.88 -48.76
N GLU A 57 24.14 36.56 -48.06
CA GLU A 57 24.76 37.22 -46.87
C GLU A 57 24.40 36.59 -45.52
N GLN A 58 25.31 36.18 -44.63
CA GLN A 58 26.78 36.15 -44.56
C GLN A 58 27.19 35.05 -43.55
N GLN A 59 28.28 34.34 -43.82
CA GLN A 59 28.96 33.39 -42.93
C GLN A 59 30.30 34.00 -42.44
N GLN A 60 30.85 33.38 -41.39
CA GLN A 60 32.22 33.44 -40.84
C GLN A 60 32.39 34.41 -39.66
N ILE A 61 32.94 34.00 -38.50
CA ILE A 61 34.34 33.59 -38.30
C ILE A 61 34.51 32.46 -37.25
N HIS A 62 35.56 31.68 -37.49
CA HIS A 62 36.03 30.45 -36.84
C HIS A 62 36.75 30.62 -35.48
N THR A 63 36.67 29.52 -34.71
CA THR A 63 37.56 28.90 -33.71
C THR A 63 39.03 29.34 -33.65
N LEU A 64 39.56 29.61 -32.43
CA LEU A 64 40.76 28.99 -31.80
C LEU A 64 41.27 29.80 -30.58
N CYS A 65 41.22 29.22 -29.38
CA CYS A 65 42.28 29.29 -28.36
C CYS A 65 42.02 28.25 -27.26
N THR A 66 42.91 27.27 -27.19
CA THR A 66 43.03 26.28 -26.13
C THR A 66 43.87 26.82 -24.95
N ASN A 67 43.65 26.22 -23.78
CA ASN A 67 44.51 26.21 -22.59
C ASN A 67 44.59 27.47 -21.72
N LEU A 68 43.72 27.51 -20.69
CA LEU A 68 44.10 27.97 -19.35
C LEU A 68 43.40 27.07 -18.32
N LYS A 69 44.20 26.18 -17.71
CA LYS A 69 43.84 25.47 -16.48
C LYS A 69 43.61 26.53 -15.39
N SER A 70 42.39 26.63 -14.88
CA SER A 70 42.14 27.22 -13.57
C SER A 70 41.45 26.17 -12.70
N THR A 71 42.23 25.60 -11.80
CA THR A 71 41.74 24.89 -10.62
C THR A 71 41.09 25.92 -9.71
N SER A 72 39.81 26.19 -9.90
CA SER A 72 38.95 26.79 -8.89
C SER A 72 37.95 25.72 -8.48
N GLY A 73 38.24 25.06 -7.36
CA GLY A 73 37.30 24.14 -6.73
C GLY A 73 36.13 24.96 -6.20
N THR A 74 35.08 25.06 -7.00
CA THR A 74 33.75 25.43 -6.50
C THR A 74 33.31 24.31 -5.57
N SER A 75 33.42 24.57 -4.26
CA SER A 75 32.73 23.78 -3.24
C SER A 75 31.23 23.91 -3.50
N THR A 76 30.68 22.97 -4.27
CA THR A 76 29.23 22.80 -4.34
C THR A 76 28.81 22.33 -2.95
N ALA A 77 28.09 23.17 -2.20
CA ALA A 77 27.57 22.80 -0.90
C ALA A 77 26.68 21.55 -1.05
N VAL A 78 27.22 20.38 -0.71
CA VAL A 78 26.47 19.12 -0.68
C VAL A 78 25.46 19.23 0.45
N ARG A 79 24.17 19.15 0.13
CA ARG A 79 23.14 19.05 1.16
C ARG A 79 23.26 17.68 1.82
N MET A 80 23.26 17.64 3.14
CA MET A 80 23.47 16.43 3.92
C MET A 80 22.48 16.36 5.08
N GLY A 81 22.15 15.13 5.48
CA GLY A 81 21.60 14.85 6.80
C GLY A 81 20.17 14.31 6.80
N SER A 82 19.89 13.50 7.82
CA SER A 82 18.54 13.06 8.16
C SER A 82 17.84 14.17 8.95
N ALA A 83 16.55 14.43 8.71
CA ALA A 83 15.82 15.46 9.47
C ALA A 83 15.72 15.13 10.96
N ASN A 84 15.79 13.84 11.30
CA ASN A 84 15.76 13.33 12.67
C ASN A 84 17.17 13.12 13.25
N CYS A 85 18.21 13.57 12.53
CA CYS A 85 19.61 13.60 12.96
C CYS A 85 20.35 14.78 12.28
N LYS A 86 20.11 16.03 12.71
CA LYS A 86 20.89 17.22 12.29
C LYS A 86 21.63 17.78 13.52
N GLU A 87 22.89 18.21 13.55
CA GLU A 87 24.04 18.44 12.64
C GLU A 87 25.33 18.06 13.41
N TYR A 88 26.43 17.71 12.73
CA TYR A 88 27.78 17.75 13.33
C TYR A 88 28.57 18.91 12.72
N SER A 89 28.51 20.08 13.36
CA SER A 89 29.34 21.23 12.98
C SER A 89 30.73 21.10 13.58
N THR A 90 31.76 21.37 12.78
CA THR A 90 32.84 22.25 13.24
C THR A 90 33.18 23.27 12.15
N THR A 91 33.14 24.53 12.57
CA THR A 91 33.64 25.72 11.90
C THR A 91 35.05 25.53 11.34
N THR A 92 35.27 25.71 10.04
CA THR A 92 36.52 26.31 9.57
C THR A 92 36.41 27.81 9.77
N SER A 93 36.67 28.27 10.99
CA SER A 93 36.95 29.67 11.27
C SER A 93 38.29 30.05 10.62
N LYS A 94 38.25 30.66 9.44
CA LYS A 94 39.22 31.69 9.07
C LYS A 94 38.42 32.97 8.90
N GLY A 95 38.58 33.86 9.86
CA GLY A 95 37.89 35.14 9.92
C GLY A 95 38.21 36.00 8.70
N ILE A 96 37.18 36.61 8.16
CA ILE A 96 37.23 37.92 7.54
C ILE A 96 35.98 38.64 8.05
N GLU A 97 36.21 39.69 8.84
CA GLU A 97 35.18 40.68 9.16
C GLU A 97 34.80 41.37 7.85
N ASP A 98 33.55 41.25 7.42
CA ASP A 98 32.94 42.26 6.57
C ASP A 98 31.46 42.40 6.91
N ALA A 99 31.14 43.56 7.49
CA ALA A 99 29.81 43.99 7.84
C ALA A 99 29.10 44.52 6.59
N ALA A 100 28.24 43.69 5.98
CA ALA A 100 26.99 44.08 5.30
C ALA A 100 26.47 42.95 4.38
N ALA A 101 25.78 41.97 4.94
CA ALA A 101 24.90 41.10 4.16
C ALA A 101 23.63 40.82 4.97
N LYS A 102 22.47 41.14 4.40
CA LYS A 102 21.15 40.85 4.98
C LYS A 102 20.95 39.33 5.04
N PRO A 103 20.39 38.76 6.12
CA PRO A 103 20.17 37.33 6.22
C PRO A 103 18.95 36.92 5.37
N GLN A 104 19.21 36.18 4.30
CA GLN A 104 18.24 35.30 3.65
C GLN A 104 18.89 33.93 3.52
N ASP A 105 18.77 33.11 4.55
CA ASP A 105 18.78 31.65 4.43
C ASP A 105 18.17 31.05 5.71
N GLY A 106 17.18 30.17 5.51
CA GLY A 106 16.38 29.57 6.58
C GLY A 106 17.21 28.63 7.44
N THR A 107 17.71 29.14 8.55
CA THR A 107 18.28 28.35 9.65
C THR A 107 17.13 27.81 10.51
N TYR A 108 16.69 26.58 10.22
CA TYR A 108 15.83 25.84 11.15
C TYR A 108 16.70 25.30 12.29
N GLN A 109 16.58 25.91 13.48
CA GLN A 109 17.24 25.44 14.71
C GLN A 109 16.60 24.14 15.18
N SER A 110 17.44 23.13 15.46
CA SER A 110 17.04 21.87 16.11
C SER A 110 16.58 22.13 17.55
N THR A 111 15.51 21.44 17.98
CA THR A 111 14.99 21.47 19.36
C THR A 111 15.66 20.46 20.30
N THR A 112 16.67 19.71 19.88
CA THR A 112 17.41 18.79 20.77
C THR A 112 18.91 19.03 20.70
N GLN A 113 19.50 19.40 21.85
CA GLN A 113 20.94 19.22 22.07
C GLN A 113 21.18 17.71 22.19
N ASP A 114 21.40 17.04 21.07
CA ASP A 114 21.59 15.58 21.08
C ASP A 114 22.83 15.21 21.90
N ASN A 115 22.65 14.31 22.88
CA ASN A 115 23.75 13.79 23.67
C ASN A 115 24.62 12.85 22.83
N MET A 116 25.76 13.35 22.37
CA MET A 116 26.69 12.59 21.51
C MET A 116 27.22 11.28 22.13
N SER A 117 27.06 11.06 23.44
CA SER A 117 27.39 9.76 24.06
C SER A 117 26.48 8.61 23.62
N GLU A 118 25.26 8.92 23.16
CA GLU A 118 24.30 7.93 22.64
C GLU A 118 24.65 7.44 21.23
N TYR A 119 25.60 8.10 20.58
CA TYR A 119 26.00 7.83 19.21
C TYR A 119 27.33 7.06 19.13
N THR A 120 27.53 6.41 18.00
CA THR A 120 28.84 5.82 17.66
C THR A 120 29.89 6.89 17.40
N SER A 121 31.16 6.48 17.41
CA SER A 121 32.21 7.23 16.70
C SER A 121 31.86 7.36 15.23
N ALA A 122 32.42 8.38 14.56
CA ALA A 122 32.26 8.53 13.12
C ALA A 122 32.95 7.38 12.39
N VAL A 123 32.25 6.73 11.48
CA VAL A 123 32.76 5.63 10.65
C VAL A 123 32.77 6.07 9.20
N GLU A 124 33.92 5.95 8.53
CA GLU A 124 34.05 6.14 7.09
C GLU A 124 33.45 4.93 6.37
N VAL A 125 32.49 5.16 5.47
CA VAL A 125 31.75 4.07 4.80
C VAL A 125 31.98 4.01 3.30
N CYS A 126 32.23 5.15 2.64
CA CYS A 126 32.53 5.25 1.20
C CYS A 126 33.03 6.65 0.83
N ASN A 127 33.43 6.83 -0.43
CA ASN A 127 33.65 8.13 -1.04
C ASN A 127 32.39 8.59 -1.81
N ILE A 128 32.16 9.90 -1.91
CA ILE A 128 31.06 10.49 -2.68
C ILE A 128 31.06 10.09 -4.17
N GLU A 129 32.24 9.79 -4.73
CA GLU A 129 32.41 9.32 -6.10
C GLU A 129 31.94 7.87 -6.29
N ASP A 130 31.80 7.09 -5.21
CA ASP A 130 31.25 5.73 -5.25
C ASP A 130 29.75 5.71 -5.52
N LEU A 131 29.07 6.88 -5.46
CA LEU A 131 27.65 7.03 -5.78
C LEU A 131 27.43 8.03 -6.92
N LYS A 132 26.69 7.59 -7.93
CA LYS A 132 26.09 8.46 -8.95
C LYS A 132 24.90 9.20 -8.35
N ASP A 133 24.51 10.31 -8.97
CA ASP A 133 23.27 10.97 -8.60
C ASP A 133 22.07 10.09 -9.00
N ASN A 134 21.04 10.05 -8.14
CA ASN A 134 19.90 9.13 -8.20
C ASN A 134 20.27 7.65 -8.00
N GLU A 135 21.28 7.39 -7.16
CA GLU A 135 21.71 6.04 -6.83
C GLU A 135 21.58 5.77 -5.32
N MET A 136 21.32 4.51 -4.98
CA MET A 136 21.44 4.01 -3.62
C MET A 136 22.36 2.79 -3.58
N LYS A 137 23.20 2.69 -2.56
CA LYS A 137 24.12 1.56 -2.37
C LYS A 137 24.22 1.17 -0.90
N ALA A 138 24.45 -0.12 -0.67
CA ALA A 138 24.73 -0.64 0.65
C ALA A 138 26.23 -0.63 0.95
N PHE A 139 26.61 -0.07 2.10
CA PHE A 139 27.98 -0.06 2.60
C PHE A 139 28.05 -0.71 3.98
N ASN A 140 29.22 -1.24 4.35
CA ASN A 140 29.42 -1.76 5.70
C ASN A 140 29.61 -0.59 6.66
N PHE A 141 28.80 -0.55 7.71
CA PHE A 141 28.96 0.38 8.82
C PHE A 141 29.81 -0.25 9.94
N ASP A 142 29.66 -1.56 10.14
CA ASP A 142 30.53 -2.39 10.96
C ASP A 142 30.53 -3.83 10.38
N ALA A 143 31.02 -4.82 11.13
CA ALA A 143 31.11 -6.20 10.66
C ALA A 143 29.74 -6.84 10.36
N ASP A 144 28.69 -6.45 11.08
CA ASP A 144 27.38 -7.10 11.07
C ASP A 144 26.27 -6.19 10.49
N THR A 145 26.55 -4.90 10.35
CA THR A 145 25.60 -3.86 9.96
C THR A 145 25.95 -3.29 8.60
N LYS A 146 24.95 -3.32 7.70
CA LYS A 146 24.98 -2.58 6.44
C LYS A 146 24.07 -1.36 6.51
N VAL A 147 24.56 -0.24 6.01
CA VAL A 147 23.83 1.03 5.87
C VAL A 147 23.48 1.27 4.40
N LEU A 148 22.31 1.83 4.14
CA LEU A 148 21.90 2.29 2.82
C LEU A 148 22.25 3.76 2.69
N VAL A 149 23.23 4.08 1.84
CA VAL A 149 23.58 5.45 1.48
C VAL A 149 22.88 5.79 0.17
N VAL A 150 22.20 6.92 0.15
CA VAL A 150 21.41 7.39 -0.99
C VAL A 150 21.93 8.76 -1.41
N LYS A 151 22.21 8.91 -2.70
CA LYS A 151 22.52 10.19 -3.33
C LYS A 151 21.44 10.52 -4.34
N GLN A 152 20.64 11.54 -4.07
CA GLN A 152 19.52 11.93 -4.92
C GLN A 152 19.39 13.45 -4.94
N ASP A 153 19.29 14.02 -6.14
CA ASP A 153 19.20 15.47 -6.34
C ASP A 153 20.35 16.26 -5.68
N GLY A 154 21.56 15.69 -5.70
CA GLY A 154 22.74 16.28 -5.08
C GLY A 154 22.75 16.23 -3.54
N GLU A 155 21.79 15.54 -2.93
CA GLU A 155 21.71 15.34 -1.49
C GLU A 155 22.11 13.94 -1.08
N ILE A 156 22.84 13.82 0.05
CA ILE A 156 23.27 12.55 0.61
C ILE A 156 22.55 12.27 1.93
N THR A 157 21.88 11.13 1.98
CA THR A 157 21.19 10.61 3.16
C THR A 157 21.65 9.19 3.46
N ALA A 158 21.49 8.74 4.71
CA ALA A 158 21.82 7.39 5.12
C ALA A 158 20.82 6.85 6.12
N VAL A 159 20.30 5.65 5.84
CA VAL A 159 19.29 4.95 6.64
C VAL A 159 19.64 3.45 6.75
N GLY A 160 18.98 2.73 7.65
CA GLY A 160 19.15 1.27 7.76
C GLY A 160 18.85 0.55 6.45
N ASN A 161 19.67 -0.45 6.10
CA ASN A 161 19.50 -1.20 4.85
C ASN A 161 18.53 -2.40 4.97
N LYS A 162 18.05 -2.74 6.17
CA LYS A 162 17.14 -3.87 6.38
C LYS A 162 15.74 -3.33 6.70
N CYS A 163 14.76 -3.72 5.89
CA CYS A 163 13.36 -3.38 6.12
C CYS A 163 12.91 -3.93 7.49
N PRO A 164 12.32 -3.11 8.38
CA PRO A 164 11.93 -3.52 9.73
C PRO A 164 10.73 -4.48 9.75
N HIS A 165 10.06 -4.71 8.61
CA HIS A 165 9.00 -5.70 8.49
C HIS A 165 9.56 -7.13 8.56
N TYR A 166 10.19 -7.63 7.48
CA TYR A 166 10.76 -8.98 7.41
C TYR A 166 12.23 -9.00 6.95
N GLY A 167 12.98 -7.91 7.12
CA GLY A 167 14.43 -7.88 6.93
C GLY A 167 14.92 -7.76 5.49
N ALA A 168 14.04 -7.45 4.53
CA ALA A 168 14.41 -7.29 3.13
C ALA A 168 15.56 -6.28 2.95
N PRO A 169 16.57 -6.57 2.12
CA PRO A 169 17.64 -5.62 1.82
C PRO A 169 17.11 -4.47 0.94
N LEU A 170 17.09 -3.26 1.47
CA LEU A 170 16.49 -2.10 0.81
C LEU A 170 17.30 -1.57 -0.38
N HIS A 171 18.62 -1.77 -0.40
CA HIS A 171 19.44 -1.45 -1.58
C HIS A 171 19.06 -2.26 -2.83
N THR A 172 18.33 -3.37 -2.70
CA THR A 172 17.80 -4.12 -3.85
C THR A 172 16.37 -3.72 -4.18
N GLY A 173 15.83 -2.67 -3.55
CA GLY A 173 14.49 -2.14 -3.76
C GLY A 173 14.39 -1.13 -4.90
N ALA A 174 13.39 -0.27 -4.85
CA ALA A 174 13.21 0.83 -5.79
C ALA A 174 13.40 2.18 -5.10
N LEU A 175 14.28 3.02 -5.63
CA LEU A 175 14.48 4.41 -5.20
C LEU A 175 13.59 5.33 -6.06
N GLY A 176 12.92 6.30 -5.45
CA GLY A 176 12.18 7.33 -6.17
C GLY A 176 11.79 8.47 -5.24
N HIS A 177 11.94 9.73 -5.69
CA HIS A 177 11.49 10.95 -4.99
C HIS A 177 11.73 11.00 -3.46
N GLY A 178 12.95 10.72 -3.00
CA GLY A 178 13.36 10.84 -1.60
C GLY A 178 12.86 9.70 -0.71
N ARG A 179 12.46 8.57 -1.30
CA ARG A 179 12.01 7.39 -0.58
C ARG A 179 12.47 6.10 -1.24
N VAL A 180 12.59 5.04 -0.43
CA VAL A 180 12.98 3.70 -0.88
C VAL A 180 11.84 2.72 -0.61
N ARG A 181 11.44 1.99 -1.65
CA ARG A 181 10.41 0.96 -1.60
C ARG A 181 11.04 -0.42 -1.49
N CYS A 182 10.60 -1.17 -0.48
CA CYS A 182 11.03 -2.52 -0.18
C CYS A 182 10.72 -3.49 -1.34
N PRO A 183 11.69 -4.31 -1.76
CA PRO A 183 11.52 -5.23 -2.90
C PRO A 183 10.55 -6.38 -2.62
N TRP A 184 10.42 -6.80 -1.35
CA TRP A 184 9.65 -8.00 -1.00
C TRP A 184 8.17 -7.71 -0.75
N HIS A 185 7.88 -6.62 -0.04
CA HIS A 185 6.54 -6.37 0.52
C HIS A 185 5.97 -4.99 0.19
N GLY A 186 6.75 -4.12 -0.46
CA GLY A 186 6.28 -2.80 -0.90
C GLY A 186 6.28 -1.69 0.15
N ALA A 187 6.67 -1.98 1.41
CA ALA A 187 6.85 -0.96 2.46
C ALA A 187 7.80 0.14 1.97
N THR A 188 7.46 1.40 2.21
CA THR A 188 8.22 2.54 1.68
C THR A 188 8.67 3.45 2.81
N PHE A 189 9.93 3.89 2.75
CA PHE A 189 10.55 4.69 3.78
C PHE A 189 11.13 5.97 3.21
N ASN A 190 10.90 7.08 3.88
CA ASN A 190 11.53 8.35 3.56
C ASN A 190 13.05 8.24 3.79
N THR A 191 13.88 8.55 2.78
CA THR A 191 15.34 8.41 2.92
C THR A 191 15.95 9.49 3.82
N ARG A 192 15.25 10.61 4.01
CA ARG A 192 15.68 11.67 4.91
C ARG A 192 15.28 11.39 6.35
N THR A 193 14.05 10.98 6.61
CA THR A 193 13.57 10.82 8.00
C THR A 193 13.65 9.39 8.51
N GLY A 194 13.80 8.41 7.61
CA GLY A 194 13.68 6.98 7.89
C GLY A 194 12.23 6.54 8.15
N ASP A 195 11.27 7.45 8.23
CA ASP A 195 9.89 7.12 8.59
C ASP A 195 9.22 6.28 7.51
N ILE A 196 8.36 5.38 7.95
CA ILE A 196 7.49 4.62 7.05
C ILE A 196 6.40 5.53 6.48
N GLU A 197 6.30 5.58 5.16
CA GLU A 197 5.32 6.37 4.42
C GLU A 197 4.27 5.49 3.72
N ASP A 198 4.63 4.25 3.42
CA ASP A 198 3.75 3.23 2.85
C ASP A 198 4.08 1.87 3.49
N PHE A 199 3.09 1.01 3.57
CA PHE A 199 3.07 -0.19 4.42
C PHE A 199 3.38 -1.46 3.60
N PRO A 200 3.57 -2.66 4.19
CA PRO A 200 3.37 -3.08 5.58
C PRO A 200 4.50 -2.72 6.56
N GLY A 201 4.20 -2.73 7.84
CA GLY A 201 5.14 -2.48 8.94
C GLY A 201 4.64 -1.42 9.92
N LEU A 202 5.39 -1.13 10.97
CA LEU A 202 5.03 -0.10 11.96
C LEU A 202 6.20 0.81 12.31
N ASP A 203 7.41 0.25 12.29
CA ASP A 203 8.60 0.96 12.73
C ASP A 203 9.33 1.63 11.56
N ALA A 204 9.98 2.74 11.87
CA ALA A 204 10.86 3.47 10.96
C ALA A 204 12.24 2.82 10.86
N LEU A 205 13.01 3.24 9.86
CA LEU A 205 14.41 2.87 9.72
C LEU A 205 15.30 3.64 10.71
N PRO A 206 16.38 3.00 11.20
CA PRO A 206 17.49 3.73 11.81
C PRO A 206 18.00 4.82 10.87
N CYS A 207 18.32 5.98 11.43
CA CYS A 207 18.86 7.12 10.69
C CYS A 207 20.30 7.38 11.12
N PHE A 208 21.10 7.86 10.17
CA PHE A 208 22.52 8.12 10.39
C PHE A 208 22.80 9.61 10.18
N MET A 209 23.62 10.19 11.07
CA MET A 209 24.23 11.49 10.84
C MET A 209 25.23 11.35 9.70
N VAL A 210 25.08 12.14 8.65
CA VAL A 210 25.94 12.11 7.45
C VAL A 210 26.89 13.30 7.47
N ARG A 211 28.19 13.05 7.27
CA ARG A 211 29.19 14.07 7.02
C ARG A 211 30.02 13.71 5.80
N VAL A 212 30.10 14.62 4.83
CA VAL A 212 31.04 14.55 3.70
C VAL A 212 32.23 15.41 4.07
N GLU A 213 33.40 14.80 4.14
CA GLU A 213 34.67 15.50 4.38
C GLU A 213 35.15 16.23 3.12
N ASN A 214 36.11 17.15 3.26
CA ASN A 214 36.64 17.93 2.13
C ASN A 214 37.32 17.07 1.05
N ASP A 215 37.77 15.87 1.40
CA ASP A 215 38.36 14.88 0.48
C ASP A 215 37.31 13.94 -0.13
N GLY A 216 36.01 14.23 0.05
CA GLY A 216 34.89 13.48 -0.50
C GLY A 216 34.47 12.26 0.32
N LYS A 217 35.15 11.95 1.43
CA LYS A 217 34.82 10.79 2.27
C LYS A 217 33.50 10.99 3.02
N ILE A 218 32.63 10.00 2.98
CA ILE A 218 31.37 9.97 3.71
C ILE A 218 31.59 9.26 5.05
N LYS A 219 31.38 9.99 6.14
CA LYS A 219 31.39 9.47 7.50
C LYS A 219 30.02 9.50 8.12
N LEU A 220 29.68 8.41 8.81
CA LEU A 220 28.39 8.22 9.44
C LEU A 220 28.53 8.08 10.96
N ARG A 221 27.53 8.57 11.69
CA ARG A 221 27.28 8.17 13.10
C ARG A 221 25.86 7.67 13.21
N ALA A 222 25.66 6.66 14.04
CA ALA A 222 24.32 6.13 14.31
C ALA A 222 24.04 6.19 15.81
N LYS A 223 22.75 6.27 16.16
CA LYS A 223 22.30 6.07 17.53
C LYS A 223 22.41 4.59 17.89
N ARG A 224 23.10 4.26 18.98
CA ARG A 224 23.46 2.87 19.33
C ARG A 224 22.23 1.97 19.49
N THR A 225 21.18 2.48 20.14
CA THR A 225 19.92 1.75 20.36
C THR A 225 19.20 1.37 19.07
N ASP A 226 19.30 2.23 18.04
CA ASP A 226 18.60 2.02 16.78
C ASP A 226 19.33 1.00 15.92
N LEU A 227 20.67 0.96 16.01
CA LEU A 227 21.48 -0.09 15.39
C LEU A 227 21.17 -1.46 15.98
N GLU A 228 21.16 -1.58 17.31
CA GLU A 228 20.90 -2.84 18.02
C GLU A 228 19.53 -3.44 17.64
N LYS A 229 18.51 -2.60 17.51
CA LYS A 229 17.14 -3.02 17.18
C LYS A 229 16.86 -3.11 15.69
N ASN A 230 17.72 -2.52 14.84
CA ASN A 230 17.51 -2.34 13.40
C ASN A 230 16.15 -1.69 13.06
N LYS A 231 15.65 -0.83 13.94
CA LYS A 231 14.37 -0.11 13.78
C LYS A 231 14.26 1.03 14.77
N ARG A 232 13.43 2.01 14.43
CA ARG A 232 13.13 3.18 15.28
C ARG A 232 11.62 3.33 15.45
N LEU A 233 11.20 3.57 16.68
CA LEU A 233 9.83 4.01 16.94
C LEU A 233 9.74 5.50 16.61
N LYS A 234 8.77 5.92 15.78
CA LYS A 234 8.54 7.36 15.55
C LYS A 234 8.07 8.00 16.86
N ASP A 235 8.55 9.20 17.14
CA ASP A 235 8.20 9.92 18.36
C ASP A 235 6.68 10.13 18.45
N MET A 236 6.18 10.05 19.68
CA MET A 236 4.76 10.09 19.99
C MET A 236 4.53 10.93 21.24
N VAL A 237 3.50 11.77 21.20
CA VAL A 237 3.04 12.47 22.40
C VAL A 237 2.37 11.49 23.37
N LYS A 238 2.39 11.81 24.65
CA LYS A 238 1.62 11.07 25.67
C LYS A 238 0.24 11.69 25.84
N ARG A 239 -0.68 10.93 26.44
CA ARG A 239 -1.98 11.45 26.85
C ARG A 239 -1.80 12.62 27.83
N ASP A 240 -2.38 13.77 27.50
CA ASP A 240 -2.59 14.89 28.41
C ASP A 240 -4.03 14.83 28.93
N LYS A 241 -4.19 14.70 30.26
CA LYS A 241 -5.52 14.64 30.89
C LYS A 241 -6.28 15.98 30.84
N SER A 242 -5.59 17.09 30.55
CA SER A 242 -6.22 18.40 30.38
C SER A 242 -6.95 18.52 29.04
N ASN A 243 -6.45 17.84 27.99
CA ASN A 243 -7.12 17.76 26.70
C ASN A 243 -8.32 16.80 26.78
N GLN A 244 -9.53 17.37 26.77
CA GLN A 244 -10.78 16.62 26.88
C GLN A 244 -11.25 15.99 25.56
N GLN A 245 -10.57 16.25 24.44
CA GLN A 245 -10.95 15.65 23.16
C GLN A 245 -10.83 14.13 23.22
N CYS A 246 -11.80 13.42 22.64
CA CYS A 246 -11.85 11.97 22.60
C CYS A 246 -11.97 11.46 21.16
N VAL A 247 -11.05 10.58 20.78
CA VAL A 247 -11.16 9.78 19.57
C VAL A 247 -11.56 8.36 19.95
N VAL A 248 -12.59 7.83 19.29
CA VAL A 248 -12.95 6.41 19.37
C VAL A 248 -12.53 5.72 18.07
N VAL A 249 -11.86 4.58 18.19
CA VAL A 249 -11.45 3.72 17.08
C VAL A 249 -12.16 2.38 17.23
N ILE A 250 -12.99 2.00 16.26
CA ILE A 250 -13.74 0.73 16.27
C ILE A 250 -13.00 -0.29 15.40
N GLY A 251 -12.42 -1.31 16.03
CA GLY A 251 -11.70 -2.40 15.38
C GLY A 251 -10.35 -2.66 16.05
N GLY A 252 -9.96 -3.94 16.18
CA GLY A 252 -8.66 -4.37 16.70
C GLY A 252 -7.68 -4.82 15.60
N GLY A 253 -7.84 -4.30 14.37
CA GLY A 253 -7.06 -4.70 13.20
C GLY A 253 -5.87 -3.80 12.87
N PRO A 254 -5.13 -4.09 11.79
CA PRO A 254 -3.96 -3.31 11.36
C PRO A 254 -4.27 -1.83 11.08
N ALA A 255 -5.46 -1.52 10.55
CA ALA A 255 -5.88 -0.14 10.32
C ALA A 255 -6.05 0.63 11.63
N ALA A 256 -6.68 0.03 12.63
CA ALA A 256 -6.88 0.65 13.94
C ALA A 256 -5.56 0.87 14.68
N ALA A 257 -4.71 -0.16 14.74
CA ALA A 257 -3.38 -0.08 15.36
C ALA A 257 -2.56 1.07 14.75
N THR A 258 -2.57 1.20 13.42
CA THR A 258 -1.84 2.25 12.74
C THR A 258 -2.46 3.63 12.96
N CYS A 259 -3.79 3.73 13.06
CA CYS A 259 -4.48 4.99 13.33
C CYS A 259 -4.17 5.55 14.72
N VAL A 260 -4.24 4.71 15.76
CA VAL A 260 -3.96 5.16 17.14
C VAL A 260 -2.49 5.58 17.32
N GLU A 261 -1.56 4.90 16.66
CA GLU A 261 -0.16 5.33 16.61
C GLU A 261 -0.01 6.64 15.84
N ALA A 262 -0.61 6.77 14.65
CA ALA A 262 -0.55 8.00 13.86
C ALA A 262 -1.10 9.21 14.63
N LEU A 263 -2.22 9.08 15.34
CA LEU A 263 -2.74 10.16 16.20
C LEU A 263 -1.69 10.65 17.21
N ARG A 264 -1.02 9.73 17.90
CA ARG A 264 0.04 10.09 18.87
C ARG A 264 1.30 10.63 18.20
N GLN A 265 1.66 10.12 17.02
CA GLN A 265 2.81 10.60 16.25
C GLN A 265 2.60 12.03 15.73
N GLU A 266 1.34 12.40 15.49
CA GLU A 266 0.94 13.68 14.91
C GLU A 266 0.44 14.68 15.96
N GLY A 267 0.72 14.41 17.25
CA GLY A 267 0.53 15.37 18.33
C GLY A 267 -0.84 15.36 19.00
N PHE A 268 -1.74 14.45 18.64
CA PHE A 268 -3.02 14.33 19.34
C PHE A 268 -2.78 13.82 20.77
N SER A 269 -2.97 14.67 21.76
CA SER A 269 -2.76 14.37 23.19
C SER A 269 -4.02 13.97 23.95
N GLY A 270 -5.20 14.06 23.33
CA GLY A 270 -6.49 13.74 23.93
C GLY A 270 -6.67 12.25 24.26
N ARG A 271 -7.87 11.86 24.70
CA ARG A 271 -8.22 10.47 25.00
C ARG A 271 -8.38 9.68 23.68
N ILE A 272 -7.80 8.49 23.63
CA ILE A 272 -8.01 7.52 22.54
C ILE A 272 -8.58 6.25 23.16
N VAL A 273 -9.71 5.77 22.63
CA VAL A 273 -10.30 4.48 23.00
C VAL A 273 -10.39 3.59 21.77
N MET A 274 -9.74 2.43 21.81
CA MET A 274 -9.76 1.42 20.75
C MET A 274 -10.60 0.21 21.19
N LEU A 275 -11.71 -0.02 20.49
CA LEU A 275 -12.62 -1.13 20.72
C LEU A 275 -12.19 -2.34 19.89
N CYS A 276 -11.80 -3.42 20.56
CA CYS A 276 -11.37 -4.67 19.94
C CYS A 276 -12.41 -5.75 20.25
N ARG A 277 -13.19 -6.18 19.25
CA ARG A 277 -14.15 -7.30 19.41
C ARG A 277 -13.47 -8.59 19.86
N GLU A 278 -12.30 -8.87 19.32
CA GLU A 278 -11.50 -10.05 19.68
C GLU A 278 -10.83 -9.85 21.06
N PRO A 279 -10.63 -10.92 21.85
CA PRO A 279 -10.01 -10.84 23.17
C PRO A 279 -8.46 -10.71 23.09
N TYR A 280 -7.96 -10.07 22.04
CA TYR A 280 -6.54 -9.97 21.70
C TYR A 280 -6.18 -8.52 21.33
N LEU A 281 -4.94 -8.12 21.60
CA LEU A 281 -4.38 -6.87 21.07
C LEU A 281 -4.24 -6.97 19.54
N PRO A 282 -4.17 -5.85 18.81
CA PRO A 282 -3.97 -5.90 17.36
C PRO A 282 -2.73 -6.71 16.96
N TYR A 283 -2.91 -7.60 15.98
CA TYR A 283 -1.92 -8.59 15.59
C TYR A 283 -1.88 -8.85 14.07
N ASP A 284 -0.79 -9.46 13.60
CA ASP A 284 -0.57 -9.82 12.21
C ASP A 284 -1.38 -11.05 11.78
N ARG A 285 -2.54 -10.77 11.18
CA ARG A 285 -3.48 -11.77 10.68
C ARG A 285 -2.99 -12.54 9.45
N ILE A 286 -2.02 -12.01 8.70
CA ILE A 286 -1.49 -12.68 7.48
C ILE A 286 -0.81 -14.00 7.83
N LYS A 287 -0.23 -14.08 9.03
CA LYS A 287 0.47 -15.28 9.48
C LYS A 287 -0.46 -16.45 9.79
N LEU A 288 -1.74 -16.19 10.07
CA LEU A 288 -2.70 -17.22 10.49
C LEU A 288 -2.94 -18.30 9.43
N SER A 289 -2.90 -17.96 8.15
CA SER A 289 -3.09 -18.92 7.04
C SER A 289 -1.79 -19.57 6.57
N LYS A 290 -0.62 -19.04 6.99
CA LYS A 290 0.70 -19.50 6.54
C LYS A 290 1.37 -20.40 7.57
N GLY A 291 1.13 -20.14 8.85
CA GLY A 291 1.60 -20.94 9.98
C GLY A 291 0.49 -21.10 10.99
N LEU A 292 -0.22 -22.22 10.93
CA LEU A 292 -1.21 -22.57 11.95
C LEU A 292 -0.50 -22.85 13.28
N GLY A 293 -1.00 -22.27 14.38
CA GLY A 293 -0.49 -22.51 15.74
C GLY A 293 0.64 -21.59 16.19
N ILE A 294 0.87 -20.47 15.52
CA ILE A 294 1.80 -19.45 16.01
C ILE A 294 1.25 -18.87 17.34
N PRO A 295 2.05 -18.69 18.40
CA PRO A 295 1.60 -18.08 19.65
C PRO A 295 1.15 -16.63 19.47
N ILE A 296 0.01 -16.23 20.06
CA ILE A 296 -0.59 -14.90 19.88
C ILE A 296 0.38 -13.74 20.17
N ASN A 297 1.18 -13.83 21.23
CA ASN A 297 2.15 -12.80 21.62
C ASN A 297 3.23 -12.52 20.56
N SER A 298 3.49 -13.48 19.65
CA SER A 298 4.43 -13.31 18.53
C SER A 298 3.77 -12.74 17.26
N LEU A 299 2.44 -12.65 17.26
CA LEU A 299 1.64 -12.04 16.21
C LEU A 299 1.31 -10.58 16.55
N GLU A 300 1.18 -10.24 17.84
CA GLU A 300 0.86 -8.90 18.31
C GLU A 300 1.81 -7.85 17.74
N TYR A 301 1.22 -6.76 17.25
CA TYR A 301 1.98 -5.64 16.69
C TYR A 301 2.75 -4.86 17.76
N ARG A 302 2.12 -4.70 18.92
CA ARG A 302 2.60 -3.94 20.07
C ARG A 302 2.14 -4.65 21.35
N THR A 303 2.93 -4.52 22.41
CA THR A 303 2.60 -5.05 23.73
C THR A 303 1.54 -4.21 24.43
N ALA A 304 0.90 -4.75 25.48
CA ALA A 304 0.00 -3.97 26.33
C ALA A 304 0.68 -2.73 26.94
N ASP A 305 1.93 -2.89 27.40
CA ASP A 305 2.73 -1.80 27.98
C ASP A 305 2.95 -0.64 27.01
N PHE A 306 3.10 -0.93 25.72
CA PHE A 306 3.21 0.11 24.69
C PHE A 306 1.95 0.98 24.64
N TYR A 307 0.77 0.38 24.57
CA TYR A 307 -0.48 1.14 24.53
C TYR A 307 -0.69 1.94 25.82
N ALA A 308 -0.40 1.33 26.97
CA ALA A 308 -0.47 1.98 28.28
C ALA A 308 0.49 3.19 28.38
N GLN A 309 1.72 3.06 27.89
CA GLN A 309 2.75 4.11 27.89
C GLN A 309 2.28 5.40 27.18
N TYR A 310 1.48 5.27 26.11
CA TYR A 310 0.96 6.40 25.34
C TYR A 310 -0.51 6.73 25.68
N GLY A 311 -1.06 6.12 26.73
CA GLY A 311 -2.42 6.36 27.20
C GLY A 311 -3.48 6.07 26.13
N ILE A 312 -3.29 4.98 25.38
CA ILE A 312 -4.27 4.42 24.44
C ILE A 312 -5.06 3.36 25.20
N GLU A 313 -6.37 3.57 25.35
CA GLU A 313 -7.24 2.65 26.07
C GLU A 313 -7.69 1.52 25.12
N THR A 314 -7.25 0.28 25.38
CA THR A 314 -7.61 -0.89 24.57
C THR A 314 -8.71 -1.71 25.26
N LEU A 315 -9.95 -1.62 24.77
CA LEU A 315 -11.06 -2.43 25.28
C LEU A 315 -11.15 -3.72 24.46
N ILE A 316 -10.45 -4.76 24.91
CA ILE A 316 -10.44 -6.10 24.30
C ILE A 316 -11.69 -6.91 24.67
N GLY A 317 -12.17 -7.75 23.76
CA GLY A 317 -13.44 -8.47 23.92
C GLY A 317 -14.69 -7.56 23.91
N VAL A 318 -14.55 -6.30 23.49
CA VAL A 318 -15.63 -5.31 23.47
C VAL A 318 -15.91 -4.88 22.04
N GLU A 319 -17.14 -5.12 21.57
CA GLU A 319 -17.59 -4.70 20.24
C GLU A 319 -18.47 -3.46 20.32
N ALA A 320 -18.45 -2.66 19.25
CA ALA A 320 -19.44 -1.61 19.06
C ALA A 320 -20.74 -2.24 18.54
N THR A 321 -21.85 -1.99 19.23
CA THR A 321 -23.17 -2.52 18.91
C THR A 321 -24.07 -1.48 18.24
N LYS A 322 -23.77 -0.18 18.43
CA LYS A 322 -24.48 0.92 17.76
C LYS A 322 -23.63 2.19 17.71
N VAL A 323 -23.77 2.97 16.64
CA VAL A 323 -23.25 4.35 16.53
C VAL A 323 -24.40 5.34 16.43
N ASP A 324 -24.39 6.37 17.27
CA ASP A 324 -25.26 7.54 17.16
C ASP A 324 -24.41 8.75 16.79
N THR A 325 -24.53 9.21 15.55
CA THR A 325 -23.73 10.33 15.02
C THR A 325 -24.25 11.70 15.43
N VAL A 326 -25.50 11.80 15.87
CA VAL A 326 -26.10 13.04 16.37
C VAL A 326 -25.64 13.29 17.80
N ALA A 327 -25.73 12.27 18.66
CA ALA A 327 -25.23 12.31 20.03
C ALA A 327 -23.70 12.19 20.10
N LYS A 328 -23.05 11.78 19.00
CA LYS A 328 -21.63 11.38 18.91
C LYS A 328 -21.25 10.36 19.98
N THR A 329 -21.96 9.23 19.99
CA THR A 329 -21.72 8.13 20.94
C THR A 329 -21.59 6.78 20.25
N VAL A 330 -20.80 5.90 20.84
CA VAL A 330 -20.69 4.48 20.50
C VAL A 330 -21.22 3.66 21.67
N GLN A 331 -22.21 2.80 21.41
CA GLN A 331 -22.68 1.81 22.37
C GLN A 331 -21.85 0.54 22.23
N CYS A 332 -21.46 -0.04 23.36
CA CYS A 332 -20.56 -1.17 23.43
C CYS A 332 -21.29 -2.43 23.97
N SER A 333 -20.77 -3.62 23.66
CA SER A 333 -21.35 -4.90 24.13
C SER A 333 -21.30 -5.10 25.64
N ASN A 334 -20.44 -4.37 26.35
CA ASN A 334 -20.37 -4.36 27.81
C ASN A 334 -21.35 -3.35 28.46
N ASN A 335 -22.26 -2.77 27.67
CA ASN A 335 -23.22 -1.73 28.05
C ASN A 335 -22.62 -0.34 28.30
N ASP A 336 -21.33 -0.13 28.06
CA ASP A 336 -20.75 1.21 28.11
C ASP A 336 -21.21 2.04 26.91
N SER A 337 -21.36 3.34 27.16
CA SER A 337 -21.59 4.35 26.12
C SER A 337 -20.42 5.34 26.10
N ILE A 338 -19.72 5.40 24.98
CA ILE A 338 -18.51 6.22 24.84
C ILE A 338 -18.81 7.40 23.93
N LYS A 339 -18.72 8.61 24.48
CA LYS A 339 -18.81 9.84 23.70
C LYS A 339 -17.50 10.10 22.96
N TYR A 340 -17.59 10.61 21.74
CA TYR A 340 -16.44 10.94 20.90
C TYR A 340 -16.55 12.34 20.30
N ASP A 341 -15.41 12.93 19.96
CA ASP A 341 -15.32 14.11 19.10
C ASP A 341 -15.12 13.68 17.65
N GLN A 342 -14.28 12.66 17.43
CA GLN A 342 -14.10 11.98 16.13
C GLN A 342 -14.12 10.45 16.27
N LEU A 343 -14.53 9.77 15.20
CA LEU A 343 -14.71 8.32 15.14
C LEU A 343 -13.95 7.74 13.94
N PHE A 344 -13.17 6.67 14.15
CA PHE A 344 -12.59 5.88 13.06
C PHE A 344 -13.14 4.45 13.06
N ILE A 345 -13.73 4.03 11.95
CA ILE A 345 -14.35 2.71 11.79
C ILE A 345 -13.43 1.81 10.96
N ALA A 346 -12.98 0.71 11.56
CA ALA A 346 -12.01 -0.23 10.98
C ALA A 346 -12.37 -1.69 11.32
N THR A 347 -13.66 -2.03 11.24
CA THR A 347 -14.23 -3.32 11.68
C THR A 347 -13.97 -4.50 10.76
N GLY A 348 -13.37 -4.26 9.59
CA GLY A 348 -12.97 -5.30 8.65
C GLY A 348 -14.12 -6.16 8.14
N LEU A 349 -13.84 -7.44 7.93
CA LEU A 349 -14.77 -8.40 7.32
C LEU A 349 -14.93 -9.66 8.18
N THR A 350 -16.01 -10.39 7.92
CA THR A 350 -16.30 -11.73 8.46
C THR A 350 -16.41 -12.72 7.30
N PRO A 351 -15.80 -13.92 7.39
CA PRO A 351 -15.96 -14.96 6.37
C PRO A 351 -17.42 -15.32 6.14
N ARG A 352 -17.78 -15.52 4.88
CA ARG A 352 -19.11 -15.98 4.49
C ARG A 352 -19.14 -17.50 4.45
N LYS A 353 -20.10 -18.11 5.17
CA LYS A 353 -20.50 -19.49 4.93
C LYS A 353 -21.43 -19.57 3.70
N PRO A 354 -21.21 -20.50 2.76
CA PRO A 354 -22.10 -20.68 1.62
C PRO A 354 -23.46 -21.22 2.08
N HIS A 355 -24.52 -20.91 1.32
CA HIS A 355 -25.86 -21.44 1.60
C HIS A 355 -26.00 -22.86 1.02
N VAL A 356 -25.42 -23.85 1.72
CA VAL A 356 -25.50 -25.27 1.37
C VAL A 356 -25.82 -26.08 2.64
N PRO A 357 -26.57 -27.19 2.55
CA PRO A 357 -26.89 -27.98 3.73
C PRO A 357 -25.61 -28.54 4.39
N GLY A 358 -25.61 -28.58 5.73
CA GLY A 358 -24.50 -29.11 6.54
C GLY A 358 -23.34 -28.16 6.85
N VAL A 359 -23.38 -26.88 6.43
CA VAL A 359 -22.31 -25.90 6.73
C VAL A 359 -22.14 -25.53 8.21
N ASP A 360 -23.10 -25.90 9.05
CA ASP A 360 -23.07 -25.68 10.49
C ASP A 360 -22.72 -26.96 11.29
N LEU A 361 -22.32 -28.03 10.60
CA LEU A 361 -21.75 -29.22 11.22
C LEU A 361 -20.45 -28.88 11.97
N LYS A 362 -20.11 -29.69 12.98
CA LYS A 362 -18.80 -29.62 13.64
C LYS A 362 -17.68 -29.97 12.66
N ASN A 363 -16.50 -29.43 12.90
CA ASN A 363 -15.33 -29.50 12.02
C ASN A 363 -15.49 -28.83 10.63
N VAL A 364 -16.51 -27.98 10.47
CA VAL A 364 -16.61 -27.04 9.35
C VAL A 364 -16.17 -25.66 9.82
N PHE A 365 -14.99 -25.24 9.37
CA PHE A 365 -14.34 -24.01 9.81
C PHE A 365 -14.31 -22.94 8.71
N THR A 366 -14.16 -21.70 9.14
CA THR A 366 -13.63 -20.59 8.34
C THR A 366 -12.28 -20.17 8.91
N LEU A 367 -11.54 -19.28 8.25
CA LEU A 367 -10.32 -18.70 8.82
C LEU A 367 -10.32 -17.17 8.69
N ARG A 368 -10.41 -16.47 9.83
CA ARG A 368 -10.24 -15.03 9.95
C ARG A 368 -9.54 -14.62 11.24
N ASP A 369 -9.93 -15.19 12.37
CA ASP A 369 -9.44 -14.79 13.69
C ASP A 369 -8.44 -15.81 14.25
N TYR A 370 -7.74 -15.45 15.33
CA TYR A 370 -6.73 -16.31 15.94
C TYR A 370 -7.30 -17.67 16.36
N ASP A 371 -8.50 -17.65 16.93
CA ASP A 371 -9.19 -18.84 17.42
C ASP A 371 -9.57 -19.80 16.28
N ASP A 372 -9.88 -19.29 15.09
CA ASP A 372 -10.11 -20.13 13.90
C ASP A 372 -8.87 -20.95 13.55
N SER A 373 -7.70 -20.30 13.53
CA SER A 373 -6.41 -20.94 13.22
C SER A 373 -6.10 -22.06 14.22
N LYS A 374 -6.36 -21.80 15.51
CA LYS A 374 -6.19 -22.77 16.59
C LYS A 374 -7.17 -23.94 16.47
N ALA A 375 -8.44 -23.66 16.16
CA ALA A 375 -9.48 -24.68 16.01
C ALA A 375 -9.21 -25.61 14.82
N ILE A 376 -8.82 -25.05 13.68
CA ILE A 376 -8.42 -25.84 12.50
C ILE A 376 -7.25 -26.76 12.84
N LEU A 377 -6.19 -26.22 13.48
CA LEU A 377 -5.03 -27.04 13.83
C LEU A 377 -5.37 -28.17 14.80
N ALA A 378 -6.23 -27.89 15.80
CA ALA A 378 -6.64 -28.89 16.79
C ALA A 378 -7.48 -30.03 16.19
N ALA A 379 -8.17 -29.79 15.07
CA ALA A 379 -8.99 -30.79 14.39
C ALA A 379 -8.20 -31.67 13.39
N VAL A 380 -6.93 -31.36 13.12
CA VAL A 380 -6.12 -32.06 12.11
C VAL A 380 -5.09 -32.98 12.76
N THR A 381 -5.11 -34.24 12.33
CA THR A 381 -4.14 -35.28 12.66
C THR A 381 -3.59 -35.92 11.37
N PRO A 382 -2.51 -36.72 11.44
CA PRO A 382 -2.00 -37.45 10.28
C PRO A 382 -3.02 -38.38 9.59
N GLU A 383 -4.14 -38.73 10.23
CA GLU A 383 -5.20 -39.58 9.66
C GLU A 383 -6.37 -38.79 9.06
N THR A 384 -6.39 -37.47 9.25
CA THR A 384 -7.50 -36.59 8.86
C THR A 384 -7.52 -36.33 7.36
N ASN A 385 -8.70 -36.44 6.73
CA ASN A 385 -8.96 -35.98 5.36
C ASN A 385 -9.52 -34.55 5.40
N VAL A 386 -8.76 -33.59 4.86
CA VAL A 386 -9.11 -32.16 4.88
C VAL A 386 -9.65 -31.74 3.52
N VAL A 387 -10.77 -31.00 3.52
CA VAL A 387 -11.34 -30.37 2.32
C VAL A 387 -11.30 -28.84 2.48
N CYS A 388 -10.59 -28.16 1.59
CA CYS A 388 -10.58 -26.71 1.50
C CYS A 388 -11.50 -26.26 0.35
N VAL A 389 -12.40 -25.31 0.59
CA VAL A 389 -13.37 -24.83 -0.41
C VAL A 389 -13.04 -23.40 -0.80
N GLY A 390 -12.59 -23.21 -2.04
CA GLY A 390 -12.23 -21.91 -2.62
C GLY A 390 -10.90 -21.95 -3.36
N GLY A 391 -10.85 -21.31 -4.53
CA GLY A 391 -9.65 -21.25 -5.39
C GLY A 391 -8.80 -19.98 -5.19
N SER A 392 -8.89 -19.33 -4.03
CA SER A 392 -8.19 -18.07 -3.72
C SER A 392 -7.33 -18.21 -2.46
N PHE A 393 -6.67 -17.13 -2.02
CA PHE A 393 -5.58 -17.15 -1.05
C PHE A 393 -5.87 -17.93 0.23
N ILE A 394 -6.98 -17.71 0.94
CA ILE A 394 -7.20 -18.35 2.25
C ILE A 394 -7.25 -19.87 2.14
N ALA A 395 -8.12 -20.41 1.28
CA ALA A 395 -8.25 -21.86 1.12
C ALA A 395 -6.97 -22.50 0.55
N MET A 396 -6.33 -21.83 -0.41
CA MET A 396 -5.08 -22.30 -1.01
C MET A 396 -3.90 -22.28 -0.03
N GLU A 397 -3.78 -21.24 0.81
CA GLU A 397 -2.73 -21.14 1.83
C GLU A 397 -2.94 -22.16 2.95
N VAL A 398 -4.19 -22.34 3.43
CA VAL A 398 -4.50 -23.37 4.43
C VAL A 398 -4.22 -24.77 3.90
N ALA A 399 -4.60 -25.07 2.65
CA ALA A 399 -4.28 -26.35 2.02
C ALA A 399 -2.76 -26.59 1.97
N ALA A 400 -1.98 -25.56 1.61
CA ALA A 400 -0.52 -25.64 1.60
C ALA A 400 0.07 -25.81 3.03
N ALA A 401 -0.52 -25.19 4.05
CA ALA A 401 -0.07 -25.31 5.44
C ALA A 401 -0.39 -26.69 6.06
N LEU A 402 -1.43 -27.38 5.57
CA LEU A 402 -1.92 -28.64 6.11
C LEU A 402 -1.47 -29.89 5.35
N VAL A 403 -0.98 -29.78 4.11
CA VAL A 403 -0.65 -30.93 3.25
C VAL A 403 0.29 -31.96 3.89
N ASN A 404 1.22 -31.52 4.73
CA ASN A 404 2.17 -32.40 5.42
C ASN A 404 1.74 -32.77 6.87
N LYS A 405 0.52 -32.41 7.27
CA LYS A 405 -0.03 -32.61 8.62
C LYS A 405 -1.27 -33.51 8.63
N ALA A 406 -1.85 -33.77 7.47
CA ALA A 406 -3.08 -34.49 7.24
C ALA A 406 -2.84 -35.72 6.34
N LYS A 407 -3.76 -36.68 6.36
CA LYS A 407 -3.73 -37.86 5.48
C LYS A 407 -3.90 -37.48 4.02
N SER A 408 -4.84 -36.58 3.76
CA SER A 408 -5.13 -36.04 2.43
C SER A 408 -5.64 -34.61 2.55
N VAL A 409 -5.36 -33.81 1.52
CA VAL A 409 -5.90 -32.46 1.37
C VAL A 409 -6.51 -32.35 -0.02
N THR A 410 -7.80 -32.01 -0.07
CA THR A 410 -8.53 -31.74 -1.31
C THR A 410 -8.94 -30.27 -1.37
N VAL A 411 -8.75 -29.62 -2.51
CA VAL A 411 -9.23 -28.25 -2.75
C VAL A 411 -10.34 -28.26 -3.80
N ILE A 412 -11.49 -27.71 -3.46
CA ILE A 412 -12.66 -27.57 -4.35
C ILE A 412 -12.79 -26.12 -4.79
N PHE A 413 -12.89 -25.87 -6.10
CA PHE A 413 -13.14 -24.53 -6.64
C PHE A 413 -13.80 -24.57 -8.02
N THR A 414 -14.49 -23.49 -8.36
CA THR A 414 -15.39 -23.44 -9.53
C THR A 414 -14.72 -23.01 -10.82
N SER A 415 -13.57 -22.33 -10.76
CA SER A 415 -12.81 -21.92 -11.95
C SER A 415 -11.99 -23.08 -12.51
N ASP A 416 -11.46 -22.92 -13.72
CA ASP A 416 -10.56 -23.88 -14.35
C ASP A 416 -9.24 -24.00 -13.57
N TYR A 417 -8.72 -22.86 -13.12
CA TYR A 417 -7.48 -22.74 -12.36
C TYR A 417 -7.66 -21.88 -11.10
N PRO A 418 -6.87 -22.09 -10.03
CA PRO A 418 -6.87 -21.25 -8.85
C PRO A 418 -6.27 -19.87 -9.15
N PHE A 419 -6.40 -18.94 -8.21
CA PHE A 419 -5.92 -17.57 -8.31
C PHE A 419 -6.38 -16.88 -9.61
N ALA A 420 -7.68 -16.92 -9.90
CA ALA A 420 -8.25 -16.31 -11.10
C ALA A 420 -7.83 -14.83 -11.30
N LEU A 421 -7.55 -14.10 -10.21
CA LEU A 421 -6.99 -12.75 -10.23
C LEU A 421 -5.67 -12.64 -11.05
N PHE A 422 -4.89 -13.72 -11.11
CA PHE A 422 -3.61 -13.75 -11.83
C PHE A 422 -3.74 -14.16 -13.30
N GLY A 423 -4.93 -14.55 -13.76
CA GLY A 423 -5.17 -15.09 -15.09
C GLY A 423 -4.73 -16.55 -15.25
N ASP A 424 -5.25 -17.21 -16.29
CA ASP A 424 -5.19 -18.66 -16.44
C ASP A 424 -3.77 -19.23 -16.53
N ALA A 425 -2.85 -18.54 -17.23
CA ALA A 425 -1.48 -19.00 -17.39
C ALA A 425 -0.75 -19.14 -16.04
N VAL A 426 -0.88 -18.13 -15.17
CA VAL A 426 -0.29 -18.14 -13.82
C VAL A 426 -1.10 -19.07 -12.90
N GLY A 427 -2.42 -19.07 -13.01
CA GLY A 427 -3.29 -19.97 -12.26
C GLY A 427 -2.96 -21.44 -12.50
N LYS A 428 -2.75 -21.83 -13.77
CA LYS A 428 -2.35 -23.19 -14.15
C LYS A 428 -1.00 -23.58 -13.56
N LEU A 429 -0.03 -22.67 -13.53
CA LEU A 429 1.28 -22.91 -12.91
C LEU A 429 1.13 -23.27 -11.42
N PHE A 430 0.27 -22.56 -10.68
CA PHE A 430 -0.03 -22.91 -9.29
C PHE A 430 -0.88 -24.16 -9.16
N TYR A 431 -1.81 -24.42 -10.08
CA TYR A 431 -2.57 -25.67 -10.11
C TYR A 431 -1.65 -26.89 -10.17
N ASP A 432 -0.69 -26.87 -11.10
CA ASP A 432 0.26 -27.96 -11.29
C ASP A 432 1.19 -28.10 -10.07
N LEU A 433 1.67 -26.98 -9.51
CA LEU A 433 2.47 -26.97 -8.28
C LEU A 433 1.73 -27.61 -7.09
N TYR A 434 0.45 -27.29 -6.88
CA TYR A 434 -0.33 -27.88 -5.79
C TYR A 434 -0.50 -29.39 -5.95
N ARG A 435 -0.73 -29.86 -7.18
CA ARG A 435 -0.80 -31.30 -7.49
C ARG A 435 0.53 -32.00 -7.27
N GLU A 436 1.64 -31.37 -7.65
CA GLU A 436 2.99 -31.88 -7.38
C GLU A 436 3.24 -32.04 -5.87
N LYS A 437 2.68 -31.14 -5.04
CA LYS A 437 2.75 -31.25 -3.57
C LYS A 437 1.77 -32.26 -2.97
N GLY A 438 1.05 -33.02 -3.79
CA GLY A 438 0.14 -34.08 -3.34
C GLY A 438 -1.26 -33.59 -2.97
N ILE A 439 -1.61 -32.33 -3.26
CA ILE A 439 -2.95 -31.80 -3.01
C ILE A 439 -3.88 -32.22 -4.14
N ILE A 440 -5.03 -32.77 -3.78
CA ILE A 440 -6.06 -33.19 -4.73
C ILE A 440 -6.84 -31.96 -5.16
N MET A 441 -6.72 -31.57 -6.43
CA MET A 441 -7.40 -30.41 -6.97
C MET A 441 -8.70 -30.84 -7.68
N LYS A 442 -9.85 -30.35 -7.19
CA LYS A 442 -11.17 -30.50 -7.79
C LYS A 442 -11.62 -29.15 -8.35
N ASN A 443 -11.08 -28.81 -9.52
CA ASN A 443 -11.48 -27.62 -10.28
C ASN A 443 -12.85 -27.83 -10.95
N GLN A 444 -13.45 -26.75 -11.46
CA GLN A 444 -14.80 -26.76 -12.07
C GLN A 444 -15.86 -27.46 -11.22
N SER A 445 -15.67 -27.49 -9.91
CA SER A 445 -16.48 -28.24 -8.96
C SER A 445 -17.03 -27.29 -7.90
N GLN A 446 -18.26 -27.53 -7.48
CA GLN A 446 -18.92 -26.72 -6.46
C GLN A 446 -19.41 -27.62 -5.33
N LEU A 447 -19.13 -27.22 -4.09
CA LEU A 447 -19.74 -27.81 -2.91
C LEU A 447 -21.26 -27.69 -2.99
N SER A 448 -21.99 -28.80 -2.90
CA SER A 448 -23.45 -28.81 -2.88
C SER A 448 -24.03 -29.15 -1.51
N GLU A 449 -23.41 -30.06 -0.77
CA GLU A 449 -23.89 -30.50 0.55
C GLU A 449 -22.73 -31.09 1.39
N LEU A 450 -22.85 -30.96 2.72
CA LEU A 450 -22.01 -31.62 3.70
C LEU A 450 -22.85 -32.56 4.55
N TYR A 451 -22.37 -33.79 4.73
CA TYR A 451 -23.04 -34.79 5.54
C TYR A 451 -22.33 -34.94 6.88
N GLY A 452 -23.11 -35.19 7.92
CA GLY A 452 -22.63 -35.39 9.28
C GLY A 452 -22.85 -36.82 9.77
N ASN A 453 -21.97 -37.28 10.66
CA ASN A 453 -22.18 -38.50 11.42
C ASN A 453 -23.23 -38.28 12.55
N ALA A 454 -23.55 -39.33 13.30
CA ALA A 454 -24.52 -39.28 14.39
C ALA A 454 -24.17 -38.28 15.51
N GLU A 455 -22.90 -37.88 15.64
CA GLU A 455 -22.41 -36.93 16.64
C GLU A 455 -22.38 -35.47 16.12
N GLY A 456 -22.77 -35.26 14.85
CA GLY A 456 -22.85 -33.96 14.18
C GLY A 456 -21.52 -33.44 13.64
N PHE A 457 -20.50 -34.29 13.52
CA PHE A 457 -19.25 -33.97 12.83
C PHE A 457 -19.38 -34.26 11.34
N VAL A 458 -18.81 -33.38 10.51
CA VAL A 458 -18.71 -33.64 9.07
C VAL A 458 -17.97 -34.96 8.82
N ASN A 459 -18.50 -35.80 7.94
CA ASN A 459 -17.87 -37.06 7.55
C ASN A 459 -17.80 -37.26 6.02
N GLN A 460 -18.56 -36.48 5.24
CA GLN A 460 -18.59 -36.59 3.78
C GLN A 460 -18.97 -35.26 3.13
N VAL A 461 -18.40 -35.02 1.95
CA VAL A 461 -18.72 -33.88 1.09
C VAL A 461 -19.38 -34.36 -0.20
N GLU A 462 -20.36 -33.61 -0.70
CA GLU A 462 -20.96 -33.79 -2.02
C GLU A 462 -20.70 -32.58 -2.92
N LEU A 463 -20.40 -32.88 -4.18
CA LEU A 463 -20.25 -31.91 -5.25
C LEU A 463 -21.53 -31.78 -6.07
N ASN A 464 -21.69 -30.66 -6.76
CA ASN A 464 -22.82 -30.36 -7.65
C ASN A 464 -23.06 -31.39 -8.78
N ASN A 465 -22.11 -32.29 -9.06
CA ASN A 465 -22.27 -33.40 -10.01
C ASN A 465 -22.69 -34.73 -9.34
N GLY A 466 -23.03 -34.72 -8.04
CA GLY A 466 -23.42 -35.88 -7.26
C GLY A 466 -22.25 -36.75 -6.74
N ASN A 467 -21.00 -36.37 -7.03
CA ASN A 467 -19.83 -37.08 -6.49
C ASN A 467 -19.72 -36.85 -4.98
N LYS A 468 -19.58 -37.94 -4.23
CA LYS A 468 -19.44 -37.96 -2.78
C LYS A 468 -18.11 -38.59 -2.37
N PHE A 469 -17.44 -38.01 -1.39
CA PHE A 469 -16.22 -38.57 -0.81
C PHE A 469 -16.02 -38.15 0.65
N ASP A 470 -15.32 -39.00 1.40
CA ASP A 470 -15.16 -38.85 2.84
C ASP A 470 -14.27 -37.65 3.20
N CYS A 471 -14.60 -36.96 4.27
CA CYS A 471 -13.81 -35.86 4.83
C CYS A 471 -14.06 -35.71 6.33
N ASP A 472 -13.04 -35.33 7.08
CA ASP A 472 -13.12 -35.19 8.55
C ASP A 472 -13.11 -33.72 9.00
N VAL A 473 -12.56 -32.85 8.15
CA VAL A 473 -12.45 -31.40 8.35
C VAL A 473 -12.72 -30.66 7.05
N VAL A 474 -13.52 -29.60 7.13
CA VAL A 474 -13.76 -28.68 6.02
C VAL A 474 -13.31 -27.27 6.39
N VAL A 475 -12.57 -26.59 5.51
CA VAL A 475 -12.20 -25.17 5.67
C VAL A 475 -12.76 -24.35 4.51
N LEU A 476 -13.63 -23.41 4.83
CA LEU A 476 -14.35 -22.57 3.87
C LEU A 476 -13.59 -21.25 3.62
N GLY A 477 -13.10 -21.09 2.39
CA GLY A 477 -12.53 -19.85 1.84
C GLY A 477 -13.45 -19.21 0.81
N THR A 478 -14.74 -19.15 1.09
CA THR A 478 -15.82 -18.83 0.14
C THR A 478 -16.18 -17.35 0.08
N GLY A 479 -15.24 -16.45 0.37
CA GLY A 479 -15.45 -14.99 0.41
C GLY A 479 -15.91 -14.48 1.78
N SER A 480 -16.27 -13.20 1.84
CA SER A 480 -16.51 -12.48 3.09
C SER A 480 -17.60 -11.41 2.95
N VAL A 481 -18.06 -10.90 4.09
CA VAL A 481 -18.98 -9.76 4.21
C VAL A 481 -18.37 -8.68 5.11
N TYR A 482 -18.69 -7.40 4.86
CA TYR A 482 -18.19 -6.30 5.67
C TYR A 482 -18.97 -6.15 6.98
N ASN A 483 -18.25 -5.86 8.07
CA ASN A 483 -18.83 -5.73 9.40
C ASN A 483 -19.41 -4.32 9.61
N THR A 484 -20.60 -4.05 9.05
CA THR A 484 -21.24 -2.72 9.08
C THR A 484 -22.65 -2.70 9.67
N GLY A 485 -23.17 -3.85 10.15
CA GLY A 485 -24.54 -3.95 10.68
C GLY A 485 -24.86 -2.99 11.83
N PHE A 486 -23.91 -2.74 12.73
CA PHE A 486 -24.06 -1.82 13.87
C PHE A 486 -24.20 -0.33 13.48
N LEU A 487 -24.06 -0.01 12.18
CA LEU A 487 -24.24 1.33 11.63
C LEU A 487 -25.68 1.59 11.17
N GLU A 488 -26.58 0.63 11.33
CA GLU A 488 -27.99 0.84 11.03
C GLU A 488 -28.54 2.06 11.78
N ASN A 489 -29.26 2.93 11.07
CA ASN A 489 -29.80 4.20 11.58
C ASN A 489 -28.76 5.20 12.11
N SER A 490 -27.46 5.00 11.88
CA SER A 490 -26.40 5.95 12.28
C SER A 490 -26.30 7.18 11.36
N GLY A 491 -26.92 7.15 10.17
CA GLY A 491 -26.76 8.17 9.13
C GLY A 491 -25.49 8.00 8.27
N ILE A 492 -24.59 7.08 8.62
CA ILE A 492 -23.46 6.69 7.77
C ILE A 492 -23.99 5.87 6.60
N HIS A 493 -23.61 6.24 5.38
CA HIS A 493 -24.07 5.56 4.17
C HIS A 493 -23.30 4.25 3.96
N VAL A 494 -23.98 3.13 4.19
CA VAL A 494 -23.48 1.78 3.88
C VAL A 494 -23.92 1.42 2.46
N ASN A 495 -22.96 1.12 1.59
CA ASN A 495 -23.23 0.72 0.21
C ASN A 495 -23.95 -0.64 0.15
N ARG A 496 -24.55 -0.97 -1.00
CA ARG A 496 -25.24 -2.26 -1.21
C ARG A 496 -24.38 -3.50 -0.92
N ASN A 497 -23.07 -3.43 -1.18
CA ASN A 497 -22.13 -4.52 -0.91
C ASN A 497 -21.65 -4.55 0.56
N GLY A 498 -22.10 -3.60 1.40
CA GLY A 498 -21.72 -3.47 2.81
C GLY A 498 -20.53 -2.54 3.09
N SER A 499 -19.85 -2.03 2.06
CA SER A 499 -18.70 -1.11 2.21
C SER A 499 -19.13 0.32 2.57
N ILE A 500 -18.19 1.15 3.00
CA ILE A 500 -18.41 2.56 3.34
C ILE A 500 -17.60 3.44 2.40
N ASN A 501 -18.26 4.36 1.69
CA ASN A 501 -17.59 5.34 0.86
C ASN A 501 -16.83 6.35 1.72
N THR A 502 -15.60 6.66 1.30
CA THR A 502 -14.82 7.75 1.87
C THR A 502 -14.36 8.75 0.81
N ASP A 503 -13.88 9.91 1.25
CA ASP A 503 -13.15 10.88 0.44
C ASP A 503 -11.64 10.59 0.43
N MET A 504 -10.85 11.51 -0.14
CA MET A 504 -9.38 11.40 -0.18
C MET A 504 -8.72 11.45 1.21
N HIS A 505 -9.43 11.94 2.24
CA HIS A 505 -8.94 12.05 3.63
C HIS A 505 -9.47 10.92 4.52
N LEU A 506 -10.18 9.95 3.92
CA LEU A 506 -10.91 8.87 4.59
C LEU A 506 -12.13 9.26 5.42
N MET A 507 -12.63 10.48 5.28
CA MET A 507 -13.87 10.90 5.91
C MET A 507 -15.07 10.30 5.18
N THR A 508 -16.07 9.87 5.93
CA THR A 508 -17.36 9.36 5.40
C THR A 508 -18.29 10.52 5.01
N ASN A 509 -19.56 10.23 4.72
CA ASN A 509 -20.58 11.26 4.52
C ASN A 509 -20.97 12.00 5.81
N VAL A 510 -20.50 11.56 6.97
CA VAL A 510 -20.75 12.19 8.27
C VAL A 510 -19.47 12.87 8.75
N ILE A 511 -19.57 14.15 9.11
CA ILE A 511 -18.46 14.95 9.62
C ILE A 511 -17.88 14.28 10.89
N ASP A 512 -16.56 14.31 11.02
CA ASP A 512 -15.80 13.71 12.12
C ASP A 512 -15.87 12.17 12.19
N VAL A 513 -16.44 11.50 11.18
CA VAL A 513 -16.49 10.04 11.08
C VAL A 513 -15.67 9.59 9.88
N TYR A 514 -14.66 8.77 10.14
CA TYR A 514 -13.71 8.21 9.19
C TYR A 514 -13.89 6.69 9.08
N ALA A 515 -13.53 6.11 7.93
CA ALA A 515 -13.52 4.66 7.74
C ALA A 515 -12.25 4.20 7.03
N GLY A 516 -11.73 3.03 7.41
CA GLY A 516 -10.47 2.50 6.87
C GLY A 516 -10.38 0.98 7.00
N GLY A 517 -9.30 0.40 6.45
CA GLY A 517 -9.19 -1.06 6.34
C GLY A 517 -10.14 -1.65 5.30
N ASP A 518 -10.48 -2.93 5.46
CA ASP A 518 -11.21 -3.72 4.45
C ASP A 518 -12.60 -3.12 4.11
N ILE A 519 -13.25 -2.42 5.04
CA ILE A 519 -14.62 -1.89 4.85
C ILE A 519 -14.67 -0.63 4.00
N ALA A 520 -13.54 0.05 3.80
CA ALA A 520 -13.50 1.34 3.14
C ALA A 520 -13.52 1.16 1.63
N ASN A 521 -14.53 1.72 0.98
CA ASN A 521 -14.55 1.97 -0.45
C ASN A 521 -13.85 3.32 -0.70
N ALA A 522 -12.53 3.28 -0.75
CA ALA A 522 -11.65 4.45 -0.70
C ALA A 522 -10.98 4.72 -2.06
N PRO A 523 -10.60 5.97 -2.38
CA PRO A 523 -9.93 6.31 -3.63
C PRO A 523 -8.59 5.58 -3.80
N VAL A 524 -8.40 4.92 -4.96
CA VAL A 524 -7.13 4.28 -5.33
C VAL A 524 -6.38 5.16 -6.34
N PHE A 525 -5.32 5.82 -5.89
CA PHE A 525 -4.54 6.75 -6.71
C PHE A 525 -3.98 6.09 -7.97
N ALA A 526 -3.46 4.87 -7.85
CA ALA A 526 -2.99 4.07 -8.99
C ALA A 526 -4.07 3.80 -10.06
N ASN A 527 -5.35 3.84 -9.69
CA ASN A 527 -6.49 3.62 -10.58
C ASN A 527 -7.32 4.91 -10.75
N ALA A 528 -6.63 6.04 -10.98
CA ALA A 528 -7.27 7.33 -11.24
C ALA A 528 -8.27 7.80 -10.15
N ASN A 529 -7.97 7.48 -8.88
CA ASN A 529 -8.81 7.77 -7.72
C ASN A 529 -10.21 7.13 -7.77
N GLN A 530 -10.41 6.09 -8.59
CA GLN A 530 -11.62 5.27 -8.49
C GLN A 530 -11.69 4.65 -7.10
N ARG A 531 -12.90 4.65 -6.53
CA ARG A 531 -13.13 4.08 -5.20
C ARG A 531 -13.26 2.58 -5.31
N GLU A 532 -12.45 1.87 -4.54
CA GLU A 532 -12.45 0.42 -4.51
C GLU A 532 -12.29 -0.07 -3.07
N SER A 533 -12.89 -1.22 -2.78
CA SER A 533 -12.73 -1.90 -1.49
C SER A 533 -11.68 -2.99 -1.66
N VAL A 534 -10.43 -2.66 -1.35
CA VAL A 534 -9.28 -3.57 -1.55
C VAL A 534 -8.84 -4.16 -0.21
N SER A 535 -9.12 -5.44 0.00
CA SER A 535 -8.82 -6.15 1.25
C SER A 535 -7.36 -6.63 1.31
N HIS A 536 -6.46 -5.72 1.71
CA HIS A 536 -5.04 -6.03 1.88
C HIS A 536 -4.42 -5.27 3.06
N ILE A 537 -3.45 -5.88 3.74
CA ILE A 537 -2.85 -5.32 4.96
C ILE A 537 -2.18 -3.97 4.73
N GLN A 538 -1.49 -3.81 3.60
CA GLN A 538 -0.76 -2.58 3.28
C GLN A 538 -1.73 -1.41 3.20
N LEU A 539 -2.84 -1.57 2.46
CA LEU A 539 -3.88 -0.54 2.40
C LEU A 539 -4.58 -0.34 3.73
N ALA A 540 -4.81 -1.40 4.51
CA ALA A 540 -5.42 -1.24 5.82
C ALA A 540 -4.58 -0.35 6.75
N GLN A 541 -3.27 -0.59 6.84
CA GLN A 541 -2.37 0.25 7.61
C GLN A 541 -2.26 1.66 7.00
N TYR A 542 -2.17 1.77 5.67
CA TYR A 542 -2.09 3.07 5.01
C TYR A 542 -3.35 3.92 5.26
N HIS A 543 -4.52 3.29 5.24
CA HIS A 543 -5.78 3.92 5.63
C HIS A 543 -5.73 4.39 7.09
N GLY A 544 -5.26 3.54 8.02
CA GLY A 544 -5.07 3.93 9.41
C GLY A 544 -4.18 5.16 9.59
N ARG A 545 -3.03 5.19 8.91
CA ARG A 545 -2.10 6.33 8.93
C ARG A 545 -2.75 7.62 8.43
N VAL A 546 -3.36 7.57 7.23
CA VAL A 546 -3.98 8.75 6.61
C VAL A 546 -5.16 9.25 7.44
N ALA A 547 -6.00 8.37 7.99
CA ALA A 547 -7.07 8.78 8.91
C ALA A 547 -6.49 9.47 10.16
N GLY A 548 -5.50 8.87 10.82
CA GLY A 548 -4.88 9.45 12.03
C GLY A 548 -4.26 10.82 11.80
N LEU A 549 -3.57 11.03 10.66
CA LEU A 549 -3.04 12.34 10.26
C LEU A 549 -4.14 13.39 10.09
N ASN A 550 -5.19 13.06 9.33
CA ASN A 550 -6.30 13.97 9.06
C ASN A 550 -7.10 14.28 10.35
N MET A 551 -7.29 13.29 11.21
CA MET A 551 -7.94 13.41 12.51
C MET A 551 -7.15 14.31 13.47
N ALA A 552 -5.81 14.26 13.42
CA ALA A 552 -4.91 15.13 14.18
C ALA A 552 -4.77 16.56 13.59
N GLY A 553 -5.36 16.83 12.42
CA GLY A 553 -5.32 18.14 11.75
C GLY A 553 -4.19 18.31 10.72
N ASN A 554 -3.37 17.27 10.50
CA ASN A 554 -2.32 17.25 9.48
C ASN A 554 -2.89 16.72 8.17
N ILE A 555 -3.62 17.59 7.45
CA ILE A 555 -4.41 17.19 6.27
C ILE A 555 -3.52 16.58 5.17
N GLN A 556 -3.80 15.33 4.79
CA GLN A 556 -3.06 14.60 3.76
C GLN A 556 -4.00 13.73 2.91
N ASP A 557 -3.84 13.82 1.59
CA ASP A 557 -4.51 12.95 0.61
C ASP A 557 -4.04 11.50 0.71
N LEU A 558 -4.98 10.57 0.57
CA LEU A 558 -4.72 9.16 0.30
C LEU A 558 -4.17 8.99 -1.12
N ARG A 559 -2.90 8.61 -1.24
CA ARG A 559 -2.25 8.33 -2.54
C ARG A 559 -1.99 6.84 -2.74
N ALA A 560 -3.03 6.03 -2.58
CA ALA A 560 -2.92 4.57 -2.53
C ALA A 560 -2.39 3.96 -3.84
N VAL A 561 -1.25 3.25 -3.71
CA VAL A 561 -0.73 2.32 -4.72
C VAL A 561 -0.74 0.92 -4.10
N PRO A 562 -1.69 0.05 -4.49
CA PRO A 562 -1.79 -1.27 -3.89
C PRO A 562 -0.54 -2.11 -4.17
N PHE A 563 -0.01 -2.73 -3.13
CA PHE A 563 1.08 -3.70 -3.22
C PHE A 563 0.72 -4.93 -2.40
N PHE A 564 0.63 -6.08 -3.06
CA PHE A 564 0.28 -7.38 -2.49
C PHE A 564 1.49 -8.32 -2.52
N PHE A 565 1.56 -9.20 -1.51
CA PHE A 565 2.54 -10.27 -1.47
C PHE A 565 1.97 -11.56 -0.90
N SER A 566 2.51 -12.70 -1.33
CA SER A 566 2.28 -14.00 -0.68
C SER A 566 3.51 -14.90 -0.88
N LEU A 567 3.60 -15.97 -0.09
CA LEU A 567 4.62 -17.00 -0.20
C LEU A 567 3.93 -18.36 -0.18
N ILE A 568 4.02 -19.08 -1.30
CA ILE A 568 3.37 -20.37 -1.47
C ILE A 568 4.42 -21.38 -1.92
N PHE A 569 4.66 -22.43 -1.12
CA PHE A 569 5.69 -23.45 -1.39
C PHE A 569 7.07 -22.87 -1.78
N GLY A 570 7.49 -21.80 -1.11
CA GLY A 570 8.75 -21.10 -1.39
C GLY A 570 8.73 -20.17 -2.61
N LYS A 571 7.61 -20.09 -3.34
CA LYS A 571 7.41 -19.15 -4.45
C LYS A 571 6.86 -17.84 -3.90
N GLY A 572 7.72 -16.83 -3.82
CA GLY A 572 7.30 -15.48 -3.45
C GLY A 572 6.49 -14.84 -4.59
N ILE A 573 5.33 -14.29 -4.28
CA ILE A 573 4.49 -13.58 -5.24
C ILE A 573 4.49 -12.13 -4.82
N ARG A 574 4.71 -11.23 -5.78
CA ARG A 574 4.66 -9.79 -5.58
C ARG A 574 3.75 -9.22 -6.65
N TYR A 575 2.81 -8.38 -6.27
CA TYR A 575 1.81 -7.83 -7.16
C TYR A 575 1.63 -6.35 -6.84
N ALA A 576 1.82 -5.49 -7.84
CA ALA A 576 1.73 -4.05 -7.69
C ALA A 576 0.71 -3.47 -8.68
N GLY A 577 -0.06 -2.48 -8.23
CA GLY A 577 -1.11 -1.86 -9.02
C GLY A 577 -2.49 -2.50 -8.79
N HIS A 578 -3.49 -1.97 -9.49
CA HIS A 578 -4.87 -2.40 -9.37
C HIS A 578 -5.69 -1.88 -10.55
N GLY A 579 -6.54 -2.72 -11.11
CA GLY A 579 -7.49 -2.36 -12.15
C GLY A 579 -7.99 -3.58 -12.92
N HIS A 580 -9.04 -3.37 -13.71
CA HIS A 580 -9.52 -4.38 -14.65
C HIS A 580 -8.54 -4.52 -15.82
N PHE A 581 -8.26 -5.76 -16.21
CA PHE A 581 -7.43 -6.09 -17.36
C PHE A 581 -8.21 -6.96 -18.34
N SER A 582 -7.80 -6.90 -19.61
CA SER A 582 -8.32 -7.70 -20.72
C SER A 582 -7.25 -8.55 -21.38
N ASP A 583 -5.97 -8.29 -21.10
CA ASP A 583 -4.83 -9.02 -21.66
C ASP A 583 -3.70 -9.12 -20.62
N VAL A 584 -2.86 -10.16 -20.77
CA VAL A 584 -1.72 -10.41 -19.89
C VAL A 584 -0.48 -10.70 -20.74
N LEU A 585 0.50 -9.81 -20.68
CA LEU A 585 1.79 -9.99 -21.33
C LEU A 585 2.78 -10.59 -20.34
N ILE A 586 3.24 -11.82 -20.58
CA ILE A 586 4.20 -12.52 -19.73
C ILE A 586 5.59 -12.46 -20.37
N LYS A 587 6.61 -12.11 -19.59
CA LYS A 587 8.02 -12.06 -19.98
C LYS A 587 8.86 -12.86 -18.97
N GLY A 588 9.86 -13.59 -19.47
CA GLY A 588 10.69 -14.48 -18.66
C GLY A 588 10.26 -15.94 -18.76
N ASP A 589 10.69 -16.73 -17.80
CA ASP A 589 10.49 -18.18 -17.75
C ASP A 589 9.34 -18.53 -16.81
N LEU A 590 8.18 -18.80 -17.40
CA LEU A 590 6.97 -19.13 -16.68
C LEU A 590 7.07 -20.48 -15.96
N GLU A 591 7.63 -21.49 -16.61
CA GLU A 591 7.73 -22.87 -16.09
C GLU A 591 8.61 -22.94 -14.85
N ASN A 592 9.70 -22.17 -14.81
CA ASN A 592 10.61 -22.14 -13.66
C ASN A 592 10.29 -21.05 -12.62
N PHE A 593 9.11 -20.42 -12.69
CA PHE A 593 8.69 -19.35 -11.77
C PHE A 593 9.67 -18.17 -11.74
N LYS A 594 10.18 -17.74 -12.90
CA LYS A 594 11.09 -16.60 -13.07
C LYS A 594 10.56 -15.66 -14.15
N PHE A 595 9.47 -14.95 -13.85
CA PHE A 595 8.74 -14.16 -14.84
C PHE A 595 8.15 -12.87 -14.26
N VAL A 596 7.79 -11.98 -15.18
CA VAL A 596 6.97 -10.79 -14.96
C VAL A 596 5.71 -10.89 -15.81
N ALA A 597 4.54 -10.77 -15.19
CA ALA A 597 3.25 -10.67 -15.88
C ALA A 597 2.73 -9.24 -15.79
N TYR A 598 2.50 -8.61 -16.95
CA TYR A 598 1.93 -7.28 -17.08
C TYR A 598 0.45 -7.40 -17.45
N TYR A 599 -0.42 -6.90 -16.57
CA TYR A 599 -1.87 -6.89 -16.78
C TYR A 599 -2.27 -5.59 -17.49
N LEU A 600 -2.90 -5.73 -18.65
CA LEU A 600 -3.20 -4.63 -19.56
C LEU A 600 -4.70 -4.38 -19.65
N ASP A 601 -5.13 -3.12 -19.58
CA ASP A 601 -6.50 -2.73 -19.90
C ASP A 601 -6.78 -2.80 -21.42
N ASN A 602 -8.02 -2.53 -21.81
CA ASN A 602 -8.46 -2.54 -23.21
C ASN A 602 -7.72 -1.51 -24.11
N TYR A 603 -7.02 -0.54 -23.51
CA TYR A 603 -6.27 0.49 -24.20
C TYR A 603 -4.76 0.20 -24.21
N GLY A 604 -4.32 -0.93 -23.66
CA GLY A 604 -2.91 -1.31 -23.56
C GLY A 604 -2.17 -0.64 -22.41
N ASN A 605 -2.83 0.04 -21.47
CA ASN A 605 -2.18 0.53 -20.26
C ASN A 605 -1.95 -0.61 -19.28
N VAL A 606 -0.76 -0.63 -18.66
CA VAL A 606 -0.47 -1.58 -17.58
C VAL A 606 -1.14 -1.10 -16.31
N VAL A 607 -2.12 -1.87 -15.83
CA VAL A 607 -2.86 -1.58 -14.60
C VAL A 607 -2.27 -2.30 -13.39
N ALA A 608 -1.58 -3.42 -13.62
CA ALA A 608 -0.90 -4.17 -12.59
C ALA A 608 0.30 -4.96 -13.12
N VAL A 609 1.21 -5.32 -12.22
CA VAL A 609 2.38 -6.17 -12.48
C VAL A 609 2.49 -7.24 -11.41
N LEU A 610 2.58 -8.50 -11.82
CA LEU A 610 2.95 -9.63 -10.95
C LEU A 610 4.36 -10.11 -11.27
N THR A 611 5.15 -10.42 -10.25
CA THR A 611 6.49 -10.99 -10.41
C THR A 611 6.70 -12.20 -9.52
N ILE A 612 7.37 -13.21 -10.06
CA ILE A 612 7.96 -14.32 -9.29
C ILE A 612 9.41 -14.47 -9.71
N GLY A 613 10.33 -14.44 -8.74
CA GLY A 613 11.77 -14.59 -9.01
C GLY A 613 12.40 -13.42 -9.77
N HIS A 614 11.75 -12.25 -9.79
CA HIS A 614 12.14 -11.11 -10.62
C HIS A 614 12.11 -9.76 -9.87
N ASP A 615 12.42 -9.78 -8.57
CA ASP A 615 12.52 -8.56 -7.76
C ASP A 615 13.66 -7.65 -8.29
N PRO A 616 13.52 -6.31 -8.25
CA PRO A 616 12.45 -5.53 -7.62
C PRO A 616 11.37 -5.00 -8.59
N VAL A 617 11.10 -5.67 -9.71
CA VAL A 617 10.26 -5.10 -10.79
C VAL A 617 8.88 -4.65 -10.32
N ALA A 618 8.21 -5.40 -9.43
CA ALA A 618 6.93 -4.98 -8.84
C ALA A 618 7.07 -3.70 -7.98
N ALA A 619 8.16 -3.56 -7.21
CA ALA A 619 8.43 -2.37 -6.41
C ALA A 619 8.75 -1.16 -7.31
N GLN A 620 9.50 -1.36 -8.40
CA GLN A 620 9.74 -0.32 -9.39
C GLN A 620 8.44 0.15 -10.05
N PHE A 621 7.54 -0.77 -10.39
CA PHE A 621 6.25 -0.43 -10.98
C PHE A 621 5.36 0.34 -9.99
N ALA A 622 5.29 -0.09 -8.72
CA ALA A 622 4.57 0.65 -7.69
C ALA A 622 5.14 2.06 -7.48
N GLU A 623 6.47 2.19 -7.49
CA GLU A 623 7.11 3.50 -7.42
C GLU A 623 6.71 4.36 -8.61
N LEU A 624 6.79 3.85 -9.85
CA LEU A 624 6.37 4.54 -11.07
C LEU A 624 4.94 5.07 -10.98
N LEU A 625 3.99 4.23 -10.52
CA LEU A 625 2.59 4.64 -10.32
C LEU A 625 2.45 5.77 -9.30
N SER A 626 3.22 5.73 -8.22
CA SER A 626 3.15 6.76 -7.18
C SER A 626 3.62 8.16 -7.65
N GLN A 627 4.51 8.19 -8.64
CA GLN A 627 4.96 9.41 -9.33
C GLN A 627 3.89 9.95 -10.31
N GLY A 628 2.78 9.21 -10.48
CA GLY A 628 1.72 9.51 -11.44
C GLY A 628 2.09 9.21 -12.88
N LYS A 629 3.13 8.40 -13.10
CA LYS A 629 3.53 7.89 -14.43
C LYS A 629 2.70 6.65 -14.77
N ARG A 630 2.64 6.31 -16.06
CA ARG A 630 1.90 5.15 -16.57
C ARG A 630 2.77 4.35 -17.53
N LEU A 631 2.66 3.03 -17.47
CA LEU A 631 3.30 2.12 -18.40
C LEU A 631 2.26 1.65 -19.42
N HIS A 632 2.68 1.48 -20.68
CA HIS A 632 1.82 1.09 -21.79
C HIS A 632 2.50 -0.08 -22.53
N ARG A 633 1.71 -0.92 -23.21
CA ARG A 633 2.16 -2.11 -23.95
C ARG A 633 3.37 -1.83 -24.83
N SER A 634 3.34 -0.74 -25.59
CA SER A 634 4.43 -0.33 -26.49
C SER A 634 5.78 -0.16 -25.79
N HIS A 635 5.80 0.19 -24.49
CA HIS A 635 7.03 0.34 -23.72
C HIS A 635 7.65 -1.00 -23.31
N ILE A 636 6.86 -2.08 -23.36
CA ILE A 636 7.27 -3.44 -22.99
C ILE A 636 7.66 -4.23 -24.26
N GLU A 637 6.96 -4.00 -25.37
CA GLU A 637 7.15 -4.74 -26.62
C GLU A 637 8.23 -4.16 -27.54
N ASN A 638 8.42 -2.84 -27.55
CA ASN A 638 9.25 -2.17 -28.57
C ASN A 638 10.76 -2.10 -28.24
N GLY A 639 11.29 -3.00 -27.42
CA GLY A 639 12.70 -2.99 -27.03
C GLY A 639 13.29 -4.39 -26.84
N GLU A 640 14.62 -4.49 -26.89
CA GLU A 640 15.34 -5.73 -26.60
C GLU A 640 15.15 -6.19 -25.15
N ASN A 641 14.92 -5.24 -24.23
CA ASN A 641 14.67 -5.50 -22.81
C ASN A 641 13.37 -4.82 -22.35
N HIS A 642 12.44 -5.66 -21.88
CA HIS A 642 11.11 -5.23 -21.43
C HIS A 642 11.11 -4.43 -20.10
N LEU A 643 12.29 -4.26 -19.48
CA LEU A 643 12.51 -3.53 -18.22
C LEU A 643 13.13 -2.14 -18.42
N ASN A 644 13.35 -1.69 -19.66
CA ASN A 644 13.96 -0.38 -19.94
C ASN A 644 13.19 0.80 -19.29
N TRP A 645 11.89 0.66 -19.08
CA TRP A 645 11.06 1.69 -18.41
C TRP A 645 11.48 1.97 -16.96
N THR A 646 12.25 1.08 -16.32
CA THR A 646 12.69 1.26 -14.92
C THR A 646 13.61 2.46 -14.74
N HIS A 647 14.34 2.87 -15.78
CA HIS A 647 15.15 4.09 -15.80
C HIS A 647 14.33 5.37 -15.67
N TRP A 648 13.02 5.32 -15.97
CA TRP A 648 12.15 6.48 -15.84
C TRP A 648 11.94 6.89 -14.39
N LEU A 649 12.25 6.05 -13.40
CA LEU A 649 12.12 6.43 -11.99
C LEU A 649 13.02 7.62 -11.63
N ASP A 650 14.14 7.76 -12.32
CA ASP A 650 15.13 8.84 -12.13
C ASP A 650 14.78 10.11 -12.91
N GLU A 651 13.90 9.99 -13.91
CA GLU A 651 13.48 11.13 -14.73
C GLU A 651 12.62 12.08 -13.90
N LYS A 652 13.15 13.28 -13.65
CA LYS A 652 12.33 14.40 -13.18
C LYS A 652 11.19 14.61 -14.18
N LYS A 653 9.97 14.72 -13.68
CA LYS A 653 8.82 15.12 -14.47
C LYS A 653 9.20 16.43 -15.17
N SER A 654 9.49 16.40 -16.47
CA SER A 654 9.66 17.65 -17.20
C SER A 654 8.33 18.36 -17.04
N ARG A 655 8.33 19.47 -16.29
CA ARG A 655 7.24 20.43 -16.40
C ARG A 655 7.40 21.06 -17.77
N THR A 656 7.00 20.34 -18.81
CA THR A 656 6.64 20.98 -20.06
C THR A 656 5.40 21.79 -19.70
N PRO A 657 5.45 23.13 -19.72
CA PRO A 657 4.24 23.92 -19.59
C PRO A 657 3.27 23.40 -20.65
N CYS A 658 2.02 23.14 -20.29
CA CYS A 658 1.03 23.05 -21.35
C CYS A 658 1.02 24.43 -22.01
N GLU A 659 1.16 24.50 -23.33
CA GLU A 659 0.81 25.71 -24.10
C GLU A 659 -0.71 25.82 -24.28
N CYS A 660 -1.45 25.11 -23.42
CA CYS A 660 -2.86 25.28 -23.09
C CYS A 660 -2.98 25.84 -21.66
#